data_AF-A0AAD4JTP7-F1
#
_entry.id   AF-A0AAD4JTP7-F1
#
_cell.length_a   1.000
_cell.length_b   1.000
_cell.length_c   1.000
_cell.angle_alpha   90.00
_cell.angle_beta   90.00
_cell.angle_gamma   90.00
#
_symmetry.space_group_name_H-M   'P 1'
#
loop_
_entity.id
_entity.type
_entity.pdbx_description
1 polymer ?
#
loop_
_entity_poly.entity_id
_entity_poly.type
_entity_poly.pdbx_seq_one_letter_code
_entity_poly.pdbx_strand_id
1 'polypeptide(L)'
;MGIINSKAKHKYNVASGEVHPQKSSIPAKVDDSQAGSKVATQDPSPAAAPAPPEFDIKLVPQWIKESHFVEILRETVPNFATIKSFGIKPALNPGENYATLMLRVSIDVELTDKSSKSFAYMMKVPHESAEMQQMMALGNFFITENEAYIDLLPKLEELYKEKGLDITFSPRAYQFKESVKEEPRLANTVLMRDLGREGFKNINRLECLNVNQTKVVLKKMAQYHAAGAHYKNVYGLSERLTYGMFGKNIEAAMAMLDAMMGPTQKRFLSNLKNFKDCEKYHDKLETYFAKLRDLYLVIGYFSPNEFNVINHGDSWVNNFLFKIAPNGDISEMVFVDFQNPRYGHPFADLLYFIMTSVHIDYKLKHFDYFIKYYHDQLIEHLEILDYKERKPKLWELHMQLSKYGTFAISAVFMVLPVVLLDPTESATFENFFSDSESGSDFKNLMYSNKRYKHYIEQILPWLDNRGLLEELPQVTPVPTAVEPKSEVDIKVDPVAPEWINIEYFTTLLKAEKSDFKNIQTFRVQKATEAGDNYSSIMLSVDIKYITVSGGKSSIAFMLKVPPAGENSKTILDMMATFKKEIAMYYDVIPQLEQLYQQAGEPVIFGPKSYTFQNKPKADHILLENLRPAGYKNADRLKGLNENETKHVLAKLAKLHAASAQLYVTKGLYTDCLVKPLHNETTRPIFESEQNRSFMDLAAEAVENFKGSEVYGEKVVKILRNLFEITSKAEIYDDKEFNVMNHGDCWTNNVMFAYDSQGEIIDTLLIDFQRSNFNTPALDLYYLLLSSPNFDIKLDRFDYFIRYYHSELQRYLKLLNYPRHIPTLRELHIMLLNNPTWAVTTTSTVMSAVLLEPTENASIETMMGNDEEGKKFKQKLFNNDRYRKHCEAIYPFLNSRGLLDID
;
A
#
# COMPACT_ATOMS: atom_id res chain seq x y z
N MET A 1 36.78 54.09 5.62
CA MET A 1 36.81 55.47 6.16
C MET A 1 35.36 55.90 6.36
N GLY A 2 35.00 56.52 7.49
CA GLY A 2 33.60 56.78 7.88
C GLY A 2 32.82 55.52 8.31
N ILE A 3 32.04 55.43 9.40
CA ILE A 3 31.61 56.38 10.47
C ILE A 3 30.79 57.59 9.91
N ILE A 4 29.60 57.99 10.41
CA ILE A 4 29.02 58.06 11.77
C ILE A 4 27.48 57.86 11.79
N ASN A 5 26.95 57.23 12.86
CA ASN A 5 25.68 57.37 13.65
C ASN A 5 24.45 58.19 13.11
N SER A 6 23.21 58.09 13.63
CA SER A 6 22.79 57.75 15.02
C SER A 6 21.29 57.39 15.25
N LYS A 7 21.02 56.51 16.24
CA LYS A 7 20.13 56.64 17.45
C LYS A 7 18.71 57.27 17.31
N ALA A 8 17.65 56.85 18.02
CA ALA A 8 17.36 55.81 19.04
C ALA A 8 15.81 55.56 19.10
N LYS A 9 15.22 54.57 19.79
CA LYS A 9 15.15 54.37 21.27
C LYS A 9 14.83 52.90 21.68
N HIS A 10 15.09 52.61 22.95
CA HIS A 10 14.87 51.34 23.67
C HIS A 10 13.40 51.18 24.19
N LYS A 11 12.96 50.11 24.89
CA LYS A 11 13.65 48.99 25.59
C LYS A 11 12.69 47.81 25.93
N TYR A 12 13.27 46.70 26.44
CA TYR A 12 12.63 45.57 27.16
C TYR A 12 11.89 44.53 26.27
N ASN A 13 11.93 43.20 26.54
CA ASN A 13 12.81 42.44 27.46
C ASN A 13 13.02 40.97 27.01
N VAL A 14 14.15 40.36 27.38
CA VAL A 14 14.37 38.89 27.43
C VAL A 14 15.32 38.60 28.60
N ALA A 15 15.10 37.52 29.35
CA ALA A 15 15.92 37.12 30.50
C ALA A 15 16.60 35.76 30.27
N SER A 16 17.87 35.67 30.67
CA SER A 16 18.62 34.43 30.87
C SER A 16 18.99 34.30 32.36
N GLY A 17 19.24 33.07 32.82
CA GLY A 17 19.63 32.82 34.21
C GLY A 17 20.22 31.41 34.37
N GLU A 18 21.43 31.35 34.90
CA GLU A 18 22.15 30.11 35.21
C GLU A 18 21.73 29.56 36.60
N VAL A 19 22.14 28.33 36.91
CA VAL A 19 21.64 27.57 38.07
C VAL A 19 22.74 27.33 39.11
N HIS A 20 22.43 27.63 40.39
CA HIS A 20 23.02 27.15 41.67
C HIS A 20 23.22 28.30 42.70
N PRO A 21 23.37 28.04 44.02
CA PRO A 21 22.59 27.12 44.88
C PRO A 21 22.25 27.71 46.29
N GLN A 22 21.59 26.92 47.16
CA GLN A 22 21.67 26.86 48.65
C GLN A 22 20.39 27.03 49.52
N LYS A 23 20.09 25.97 50.29
CA LYS A 23 19.79 25.85 51.75
C LYS A 23 18.61 26.60 52.45
N SER A 24 18.19 25.95 53.57
CA SER A 24 17.37 26.42 54.72
C SER A 24 15.84 26.47 54.52
N SER A 25 14.98 26.18 55.52
CA SER A 25 15.18 25.52 56.84
C SER A 25 13.85 25.01 57.43
N ILE A 26 13.91 24.18 58.48
CA ILE A 26 12.77 23.57 59.21
C ILE A 26 11.97 24.61 60.03
N PRO A 27 10.73 24.30 60.46
CA PRO A 27 10.48 24.15 61.90
C PRO A 27 9.70 22.88 62.28
N ALA A 28 9.78 22.47 63.55
CA ALA A 28 9.29 21.18 64.06
C ALA A 28 8.06 21.27 64.99
N LYS A 29 7.49 20.10 65.32
CA LYS A 29 6.70 19.83 66.53
C LYS A 29 7.09 18.47 67.14
N VAL A 30 6.71 18.25 68.40
CA VAL A 30 7.33 17.28 69.32
C VAL A 30 6.24 16.54 70.11
N ASP A 31 6.48 15.25 70.38
CA ASP A 31 6.27 14.49 71.64
C ASP A 31 6.37 12.98 71.29
N ASP A 32 7.34 12.22 71.81
CA ASP A 32 7.44 11.57 73.15
C ASP A 32 6.45 10.40 73.33
N SER A 33 6.82 9.23 73.86
CA SER A 33 8.07 8.73 74.49
C SER A 33 8.12 7.17 74.34
N GLN A 34 9.07 6.32 74.80
CA GLN A 34 10.11 6.40 75.85
C GLN A 34 11.45 5.71 75.46
N ALA A 35 11.55 4.38 75.57
CA ALA A 35 12.83 3.65 75.65
C ALA A 35 12.72 2.16 75.21
N GLY A 36 13.81 1.47 74.82
CA GLY A 36 15.20 1.95 74.66
C GLY A 36 16.24 0.84 74.60
N SER A 37 17.40 1.08 75.23
CA SER A 37 18.62 0.24 75.29
C SER A 37 19.55 0.25 74.06
N LYS A 38 20.78 0.72 74.26
CA LYS A 38 21.96 0.55 73.38
C LYS A 38 23.02 -0.25 74.13
N VAL A 39 23.75 -1.13 73.46
CA VAL A 39 25.23 -1.29 73.54
C VAL A 39 25.71 -1.80 72.16
N ALA A 40 26.96 -1.52 71.78
CA ALA A 40 27.52 -1.88 70.47
C ALA A 40 28.68 -2.89 70.57
N THR A 41 28.89 -3.70 69.53
CA THR A 41 30.10 -4.52 69.31
C THR A 41 30.44 -4.66 67.81
N GLN A 42 31.66 -4.25 67.48
CA GLN A 42 32.63 -4.75 66.47
C GLN A 42 32.17 -5.58 65.23
N ASP A 43 32.78 -5.25 64.09
CA ASP A 43 32.79 -6.05 62.84
C ASP A 43 33.42 -7.45 63.01
N PRO A 44 32.88 -8.46 62.30
CA PRO A 44 33.61 -9.68 61.97
C PRO A 44 33.58 -10.01 60.46
N SER A 45 34.72 -9.80 59.77
CA SER A 45 35.16 -10.44 58.50
C SER A 45 34.26 -10.34 57.23
N PRO A 46 34.83 -10.23 56.02
CA PRO A 46 34.05 -10.39 54.79
C PRO A 46 33.38 -11.76 54.72
N ALA A 47 32.08 -11.79 54.46
CA ALA A 47 31.37 -13.02 54.13
C ALA A 47 31.92 -13.62 52.81
N ALA A 48 31.96 -14.94 52.72
CA ALA A 48 32.37 -15.63 51.50
C ALA A 48 31.44 -15.25 50.33
N ALA A 49 31.99 -15.19 49.11
CA ALA A 49 31.18 -14.99 47.91
C ALA A 49 30.06 -16.04 47.82
N PRO A 50 28.84 -15.68 47.38
CA PRO A 50 27.78 -16.66 47.17
C PRO A 50 28.27 -17.79 46.27
N ALA A 51 27.95 -19.04 46.64
CA ALA A 51 28.18 -20.17 45.74
C ALA A 51 27.43 -19.90 44.42
N PRO A 52 28.00 -20.27 43.25
CA PRO A 52 27.27 -20.21 41.99
C PRO A 52 25.99 -21.05 42.12
N PRO A 53 24.86 -20.62 41.54
CA PRO A 53 23.60 -21.33 41.67
C PRO A 53 23.74 -22.77 41.17
N GLU A 54 23.23 -23.73 41.93
CA GLU A 54 23.26 -25.14 41.55
C GLU A 54 22.48 -25.33 40.24
N PHE A 55 23.14 -25.89 39.22
CA PHE A 55 22.55 -26.12 37.91
C PHE A 55 21.49 -27.23 38.00
N ASP A 56 20.28 -27.00 37.49
CA ASP A 56 19.31 -28.09 37.33
C ASP A 56 19.72 -28.99 36.15
N ILE A 57 20.46 -30.05 36.50
CA ILE A 57 21.03 -31.04 35.57
C ILE A 57 19.94 -31.82 34.80
N LYS A 58 18.67 -31.79 35.24
CA LYS A 58 17.56 -32.56 34.63
C LYS A 58 17.25 -32.20 33.18
N LEU A 59 17.58 -30.99 32.73
CA LEU A 59 17.28 -30.51 31.37
C LEU A 59 18.32 -30.94 30.31
N VAL A 60 19.37 -31.68 30.68
CA VAL A 60 20.39 -32.15 29.73
C VAL A 60 20.19 -33.64 29.39
N PRO A 61 19.96 -34.00 28.11
CA PRO A 61 19.78 -35.40 27.73
C PRO A 61 21.05 -36.23 27.90
N GLN A 62 21.01 -37.22 28.79
CA GLN A 62 22.15 -38.05 29.20
C GLN A 62 22.72 -38.97 28.10
N TRP A 63 22.07 -39.05 26.94
CA TRP A 63 22.59 -39.76 25.77
C TRP A 63 23.65 -38.96 25.01
N ILE A 64 23.75 -37.64 25.18
CA ILE A 64 24.74 -36.79 24.51
C ILE A 64 26.10 -36.94 25.22
N LYS A 65 27.09 -37.52 24.52
CA LYS A 65 28.42 -37.85 25.07
C LYS A 65 29.54 -37.22 24.25
N GLU A 66 30.67 -36.96 24.89
CA GLU A 66 31.87 -36.41 24.23
C GLU A 66 32.36 -37.27 23.05
N SER A 67 32.20 -38.60 23.16
CA SER A 67 32.57 -39.57 22.13
C SER A 67 31.93 -39.30 20.77
N HIS A 68 30.71 -38.75 20.74
CA HIS A 68 29.98 -38.46 19.51
C HIS A 68 30.65 -37.32 18.70
N PHE A 69 31.44 -36.47 19.34
CA PHE A 69 32.09 -35.31 18.72
C PHE A 69 33.51 -35.61 18.21
N VAL A 70 34.11 -36.74 18.60
CA VAL A 70 35.52 -37.07 18.31
C VAL A 70 35.83 -37.12 16.81
N GLU A 71 34.91 -37.61 15.98
CA GLU A 71 35.09 -37.64 14.52
C GLU A 71 34.96 -36.24 13.91
N ILE A 72 33.92 -35.48 14.28
CA ILE A 72 33.71 -34.10 13.81
C ILE A 72 34.94 -33.24 14.15
N LEU A 73 35.48 -33.36 15.36
CA LEU A 73 36.70 -32.66 15.78
C LEU A 73 37.92 -33.10 14.98
N ARG A 74 38.10 -34.40 14.71
CA ARG A 74 39.21 -34.93 13.91
C ARG A 74 39.22 -34.41 12.47
N GLU A 75 38.05 -34.14 11.89
CA GLU A 75 37.95 -33.60 10.52
C GLU A 75 37.98 -32.07 10.45
N THR A 76 37.49 -31.38 11.48
CA THR A 76 37.30 -29.91 11.45
C THR A 76 38.36 -29.14 12.23
N VAL A 77 39.16 -29.82 13.05
CA VAL A 77 40.25 -29.23 13.84
C VAL A 77 41.59 -29.83 13.40
N PRO A 78 42.39 -29.08 12.60
CA PRO A 78 43.74 -29.50 12.24
C PRO A 78 44.56 -29.84 13.50
N ASN A 79 45.35 -30.91 13.42
CA ASN A 79 46.19 -31.42 14.51
C ASN A 79 45.43 -31.85 15.79
N PHE A 80 44.13 -32.13 15.74
CA PHE A 80 43.39 -32.68 16.89
C PHE A 80 44.02 -33.98 17.43
N ALA A 81 44.26 -34.04 18.75
CA ALA A 81 44.79 -35.23 19.43
C ALA A 81 43.77 -35.87 20.38
N THR A 82 43.14 -35.09 21.28
CA THR A 82 42.11 -35.59 22.21
C THR A 82 41.21 -34.47 22.73
N ILE A 83 40.02 -34.83 23.19
CA ILE A 83 39.22 -33.98 24.09
C ILE A 83 39.92 -33.89 25.46
N LYS A 84 39.78 -32.74 26.12
CA LYS A 84 40.26 -32.43 27.48
C LYS A 84 39.13 -32.09 28.43
N SER A 85 38.11 -31.39 27.93
CA SER A 85 36.88 -31.08 28.67
C SER A 85 35.69 -31.19 27.73
N PHE A 86 34.55 -31.63 28.27
CA PHE A 86 33.26 -31.61 27.61
C PHE A 86 32.22 -31.06 28.58
N GLY A 87 31.53 -30.00 28.19
CA GLY A 87 30.50 -29.36 28.99
C GLY A 87 29.28 -29.06 28.13
N ILE A 88 28.09 -29.34 28.66
CA ILE A 88 26.81 -29.13 27.98
C ILE A 88 25.78 -28.57 28.95
N LYS A 89 24.99 -27.59 28.50
CA LYS A 89 23.93 -26.95 29.29
C LYS A 89 22.83 -26.38 28.38
N PRO A 90 21.62 -26.10 28.89
CA PRO A 90 20.64 -25.28 28.17
C PRO A 90 21.24 -23.94 27.72
N ALA A 91 20.88 -23.51 26.51
CA ALA A 91 21.38 -22.29 25.90
C ALA A 91 20.45 -21.07 26.06
N LEU A 92 19.17 -21.33 26.35
CA LEU A 92 18.07 -20.38 26.51
C LEU A 92 17.38 -20.60 27.86
N ASN A 93 16.72 -19.58 28.41
CA ASN A 93 16.04 -19.63 29.70
C ASN A 93 14.67 -20.37 29.60
N PRO A 94 14.05 -20.74 30.73
CA PRO A 94 12.64 -21.13 30.76
C PRO A 94 11.74 -20.06 30.11
N GLY A 95 10.78 -20.48 29.29
CA GLY A 95 9.91 -19.57 28.53
C GLY A 95 10.52 -18.99 27.23
N GLU A 96 11.77 -19.31 26.89
CA GLU A 96 12.40 -18.93 25.60
C GLU A 96 12.54 -20.09 24.60
N ASN A 97 12.26 -21.34 25.02
CA ASN A 97 12.35 -22.53 24.17
C ASN A 97 10.96 -22.87 23.60
N TYR A 98 10.64 -22.34 22.42
CA TYR A 98 9.28 -22.41 21.84
C TYR A 98 8.87 -23.78 21.25
N ALA A 99 9.82 -24.54 20.68
CA ALA A 99 9.51 -25.79 19.97
C ALA A 99 10.62 -26.87 20.00
N THR A 100 11.84 -26.54 20.43
CA THR A 100 12.96 -27.48 20.56
C THR A 100 13.84 -27.09 21.74
N LEU A 101 14.58 -28.06 22.28
CA LEU A 101 15.56 -27.84 23.34
C LEU A 101 16.88 -27.39 22.72
N MET A 102 17.28 -26.15 23.00
CA MET A 102 18.57 -25.61 22.56
C MET A 102 19.65 -25.82 23.62
N LEU A 103 20.71 -26.54 23.26
CA LEU A 103 21.85 -26.87 24.13
C LEU A 103 23.11 -26.18 23.64
N ARG A 104 23.89 -25.60 24.56
CA ARG A 104 25.22 -25.05 24.31
C ARG A 104 26.27 -26.07 24.76
N VAL A 105 26.99 -26.62 23.79
CA VAL A 105 28.11 -27.55 23.99
C VAL A 105 29.41 -26.76 23.95
N SER A 106 30.32 -27.02 24.89
CA SER A 106 31.68 -26.48 24.93
C SER A 106 32.67 -27.63 25.06
N ILE A 107 33.71 -27.61 24.23
CA ILE A 107 34.71 -28.69 24.17
C ILE A 107 36.10 -28.07 24.14
N ASP A 108 36.94 -28.39 25.12
CA ASP A 108 38.37 -28.08 25.04
C ASP A 108 39.10 -29.28 24.45
N VAL A 109 39.98 -29.06 23.48
CA VAL A 109 40.80 -30.11 22.85
C VAL A 109 42.28 -29.82 22.99
N GLU A 110 43.08 -30.87 23.13
CA GLU A 110 44.54 -30.84 22.98
C GLU A 110 44.90 -31.16 21.52
N LEU A 111 45.86 -30.41 20.98
CA LEU A 111 46.43 -30.66 19.65
C LEU A 111 47.74 -31.47 19.75
N THR A 112 48.24 -31.99 18.63
CA THR A 112 49.45 -32.83 18.60
C THR A 112 50.72 -32.11 19.07
N ASP A 113 50.74 -30.78 19.01
CA ASP A 113 51.80 -29.90 19.55
C ASP A 113 51.67 -29.59 21.06
N LYS A 114 50.67 -30.17 21.73
CA LYS A 114 50.28 -29.93 23.14
C LYS A 114 49.72 -28.53 23.44
N SER A 115 49.44 -27.71 22.44
CA SER A 115 48.55 -26.56 22.60
C SER A 115 47.11 -27.02 22.89
N SER A 116 46.30 -26.14 23.46
CA SER A 116 44.88 -26.41 23.76
C SER A 116 43.99 -25.35 23.11
N LYS A 117 42.81 -25.76 22.64
CA LYS A 117 41.86 -24.89 21.95
C LYS A 117 40.42 -25.20 22.35
N SER A 118 39.67 -24.16 22.71
CA SER A 118 38.24 -24.26 23.04
C SER A 118 37.36 -24.11 21.80
N PHE A 119 36.36 -24.96 21.68
CA PHE A 119 35.29 -24.89 20.69
C PHE A 119 33.94 -24.78 21.39
N ALA A 120 32.97 -24.16 20.70
CA ALA A 120 31.61 -24.02 21.18
C ALA A 120 30.60 -24.24 20.05
N TYR A 121 29.55 -24.97 20.36
CA TYR A 121 28.51 -25.37 19.44
C TYR A 121 27.13 -25.16 20.07
N MET A 122 26.16 -24.84 19.22
CA MET A 122 24.75 -24.92 19.53
C MET A 122 24.22 -26.25 18.96
N MET A 123 23.52 -27.02 19.79
CA MET A 123 22.93 -28.31 19.43
C MET A 123 21.43 -28.26 19.71
N LYS A 124 20.64 -28.45 18.66
CA LYS A 124 19.17 -28.43 18.69
C LYS A 124 18.66 -29.87 18.74
N VAL A 125 17.79 -30.19 19.70
CA VAL A 125 17.23 -31.54 19.91
C VAL A 125 15.71 -31.49 20.14
N PRO A 126 14.95 -32.52 19.76
CA PRO A 126 13.50 -32.57 19.98
C PRO A 126 13.15 -32.67 21.47
N HIS A 127 11.96 -32.18 21.82
CA HIS A 127 11.31 -32.53 23.08
C HIS A 127 10.77 -33.97 23.02
N GLU A 128 10.71 -34.66 24.16
CA GLU A 128 10.21 -36.04 24.24
C GLU A 128 8.67 -36.14 24.37
N SER A 129 7.92 -35.04 24.15
CA SER A 129 6.45 -35.00 24.24
C SER A 129 5.74 -35.71 23.07
N ALA A 130 4.48 -36.11 23.27
CA ALA A 130 3.71 -36.90 22.30
C ALA A 130 3.35 -36.08 21.06
N GLU A 131 3.03 -34.81 21.23
CA GLU A 131 2.71 -33.83 20.19
C GLU A 131 3.91 -33.60 19.28
N MET A 132 5.11 -33.55 19.88
CA MET A 132 6.37 -33.40 19.16
C MET A 132 6.73 -34.68 18.36
N GLN A 133 6.48 -35.86 18.93
CA GLN A 133 6.60 -37.13 18.21
C GLN A 133 5.61 -37.23 17.03
N GLN A 134 4.36 -36.79 17.23
CA GLN A 134 3.34 -36.75 16.17
C GLN A 134 3.70 -35.77 15.05
N MET A 135 4.23 -34.59 15.39
CA MET A 135 4.73 -33.62 14.42
C MET A 135 5.89 -34.21 13.59
N MET A 136 6.89 -34.83 14.23
CA MET A 136 8.00 -35.48 13.51
C MET A 136 7.54 -36.65 12.62
N ALA A 137 6.47 -37.37 12.99
CA ALA A 137 5.93 -38.45 12.18
C ALA A 137 5.19 -37.97 10.92
N LEU A 138 4.63 -36.75 10.94
CA LEU A 138 4.00 -36.10 9.78
C LEU A 138 5.03 -35.35 8.91
N GLY A 139 5.98 -34.66 9.53
CA GLY A 139 7.04 -33.91 8.87
C GLY A 139 8.24 -33.66 9.79
N ASN A 140 9.28 -34.49 9.67
CA ASN A 140 10.50 -34.35 10.47
C ASN A 140 11.37 -33.17 9.99
N PHE A 141 11.11 -31.99 10.53
CA PHE A 141 11.82 -30.75 10.19
C PHE A 141 13.33 -30.78 10.47
N PHE A 142 13.84 -31.64 11.38
CA PHE A 142 15.28 -31.78 11.57
C PHE A 142 16.00 -32.30 10.31
N ILE A 143 15.31 -33.08 9.48
CA ILE A 143 15.88 -33.57 8.21
C ILE A 143 15.94 -32.43 7.19
N THR A 144 14.90 -31.60 7.10
CA THR A 144 14.88 -30.39 6.26
C THR A 144 15.93 -29.37 6.71
N GLU A 145 16.06 -29.16 8.02
CA GLU A 145 17.02 -28.22 8.60
C GLU A 145 18.47 -28.69 8.39
N ASN A 146 18.75 -29.99 8.51
CA ASN A 146 20.06 -30.55 8.10
C ASN A 146 20.32 -30.44 6.59
N GLU A 147 19.34 -30.71 5.73
CA GLU A 147 19.49 -30.51 4.27
C GLU A 147 19.82 -29.04 3.94
N ALA A 148 19.15 -28.11 4.62
CA ALA A 148 19.39 -26.69 4.46
C ALA A 148 20.83 -26.30 4.87
N TYR A 149 21.27 -26.69 6.06
CA TYR A 149 22.58 -26.33 6.59
C TYR A 149 23.78 -27.07 5.96
N ILE A 150 23.61 -28.32 5.54
CA ILE A 150 24.72 -29.18 5.07
C ILE A 150 24.86 -29.18 3.54
N ASP A 151 23.78 -28.99 2.78
CA ASP A 151 23.81 -29.07 1.31
C ASP A 151 23.41 -27.74 0.62
N LEU A 152 22.25 -27.18 0.96
CA LEU A 152 21.73 -25.97 0.29
C LEU A 152 22.60 -24.74 0.57
N LEU A 153 22.75 -24.36 1.84
CA LEU A 153 23.38 -23.09 2.22
C LEU A 153 24.84 -22.99 1.76
N PRO A 154 25.70 -24.01 1.91
CA PRO A 154 27.07 -23.97 1.36
C PRO A 154 27.12 -23.73 -0.16
N LYS A 155 26.17 -24.29 -0.93
CA LYS A 155 26.07 -24.04 -2.38
C LYS A 155 25.60 -22.61 -2.69
N LEU A 156 24.70 -22.03 -1.89
CA LEU A 156 24.29 -20.63 -2.04
C LEU A 156 25.45 -19.66 -1.76
N GLU A 157 26.32 -19.99 -0.81
CA GLU A 157 27.55 -19.24 -0.51
C GLU A 157 28.59 -19.43 -1.64
N GLU A 158 28.74 -20.65 -2.17
CA GLU A 158 29.64 -20.97 -3.30
C GLU A 158 29.27 -20.19 -4.58
N LEU A 159 27.98 -20.09 -4.91
CA LEU A 159 27.50 -19.32 -6.08
C LEU A 159 27.92 -17.83 -6.05
N TYR A 160 28.08 -17.22 -4.87
CA TYR A 160 28.63 -15.85 -4.76
C TYR A 160 30.15 -15.83 -4.77
N LYS A 161 30.77 -16.84 -4.16
CA LYS A 161 32.23 -16.99 -4.09
C LYS A 161 32.86 -17.16 -5.48
N GLU A 162 32.20 -17.87 -6.39
CA GLU A 162 32.57 -17.95 -7.82
C GLU A 162 32.57 -16.58 -8.52
N LYS A 163 31.73 -15.64 -8.05
CA LYS A 163 31.66 -14.25 -8.54
C LYS A 163 32.59 -13.30 -7.78
N GLY A 164 33.43 -13.83 -6.88
CA GLY A 164 34.39 -13.05 -6.08
C GLY A 164 33.79 -12.36 -4.85
N LEU A 165 32.58 -12.73 -4.41
CA LEU A 165 31.93 -12.17 -3.22
C LEU A 165 31.85 -13.21 -2.10
N ASP A 166 32.52 -12.93 -0.99
CA ASP A 166 32.43 -13.78 0.21
C ASP A 166 31.18 -13.38 1.01
N ILE A 167 30.16 -14.25 0.99
CA ILE A 167 28.88 -14.04 1.67
C ILE A 167 28.57 -15.27 2.52
N THR A 168 28.47 -15.05 3.84
CA THR A 168 27.90 -16.04 4.77
C THR A 168 26.40 -15.79 4.97
N PHE A 169 25.59 -16.83 4.92
CA PHE A 169 24.16 -16.83 5.22
C PHE A 169 23.83 -17.40 6.59
N SER A 170 24.64 -18.30 7.14
CA SER A 170 24.29 -19.08 8.33
C SER A 170 25.51 -19.48 9.19
N PRO A 171 25.32 -19.89 10.46
CA PRO A 171 26.38 -20.55 11.23
C PRO A 171 26.82 -21.87 10.56
N ARG A 172 28.14 -22.11 10.48
CA ARG A 172 28.66 -23.39 9.97
C ARG A 172 28.12 -24.57 10.81
N ALA A 173 27.47 -25.51 10.12
CA ALA A 173 26.93 -26.73 10.68
C ALA A 173 27.85 -27.95 10.49
N TYR A 174 27.51 -29.04 11.17
CA TYR A 174 28.24 -30.30 11.21
C TYR A 174 27.26 -31.47 11.34
N GLN A 175 27.54 -32.57 10.64
CA GLN A 175 26.71 -33.78 10.65
C GLN A 175 27.44 -34.93 11.37
N PHE A 176 26.72 -35.69 12.20
CA PHE A 176 27.23 -36.92 12.81
C PHE A 176 27.24 -38.07 11.80
N LYS A 177 28.33 -38.85 11.76
CA LYS A 177 28.52 -39.96 10.81
C LYS A 177 27.84 -41.26 11.25
N GLU A 178 27.71 -42.18 10.30
CA GLU A 178 27.16 -43.54 10.50
C GLU A 178 27.80 -44.29 11.68
N SER A 179 29.11 -44.14 11.87
CA SER A 179 29.92 -44.76 12.92
C SER A 179 29.54 -44.35 14.35
N VAL A 180 28.79 -43.26 14.53
CA VAL A 180 28.26 -42.83 15.84
C VAL A 180 26.73 -42.95 15.95
N LYS A 181 26.05 -43.50 14.94
CA LYS A 181 24.58 -43.70 14.96
C LYS A 181 24.10 -44.90 15.80
N GLU A 182 24.96 -45.48 16.65
CA GLU A 182 24.51 -46.39 17.72
C GLU A 182 23.49 -45.71 18.66
N GLU A 183 23.55 -44.38 18.79
CA GLU A 183 22.48 -43.56 19.37
C GLU A 183 21.59 -42.99 18.24
N PRO A 184 20.42 -43.59 17.95
CA PRO A 184 19.58 -43.18 16.82
C PRO A 184 19.02 -41.77 16.96
N ARG A 185 18.95 -41.20 18.18
CA ARG A 185 18.47 -39.82 18.40
C ARG A 185 19.32 -38.77 17.69
N LEU A 186 20.62 -39.04 17.44
CA LEU A 186 21.52 -38.12 16.73
C LEU A 186 21.03 -37.76 15.32
N ALA A 187 20.25 -38.63 14.67
CA ALA A 187 19.66 -38.36 13.36
C ALA A 187 18.61 -37.21 13.38
N ASN A 188 18.03 -36.92 14.55
CA ASN A 188 17.08 -35.83 14.76
C ASN A 188 17.75 -34.67 15.54
N THR A 189 18.96 -34.28 15.13
CA THR A 189 19.69 -33.17 15.76
C THR A 189 20.28 -32.24 14.71
N VAL A 190 20.44 -30.97 15.04
CA VAL A 190 21.22 -30.01 14.24
C VAL A 190 22.35 -29.49 15.12
N LEU A 191 23.59 -29.65 14.66
CA LEU A 191 24.80 -29.16 15.35
C LEU A 191 25.44 -28.05 14.53
N MET A 192 25.58 -26.87 15.14
CA MET A 192 26.14 -25.67 14.50
C MET A 192 27.12 -24.94 15.41
N ARG A 193 27.98 -24.09 14.86
CA ARG A 193 28.95 -23.28 15.62
C ARG A 193 28.26 -22.19 16.45
N ASP A 194 28.67 -22.03 17.71
CA ASP A 194 28.13 -21.01 18.63
C ASP A 194 28.72 -19.62 18.34
N LEU A 195 28.08 -18.88 17.43
CA LEU A 195 28.47 -17.51 17.05
C LEU A 195 28.36 -16.48 18.19
N GLY A 196 27.75 -16.84 19.34
CA GLY A 196 27.68 -15.95 20.50
C GLY A 196 29.05 -15.55 21.04
N ARG A 197 30.08 -16.39 20.87
CA ARG A 197 31.48 -16.06 21.21
C ARG A 197 32.14 -15.12 20.18
N GLU A 198 31.50 -14.86 19.06
CA GLU A 198 32.02 -14.06 17.93
C GLU A 198 31.29 -12.71 17.79
N GLY A 199 30.52 -12.33 18.81
CA GLY A 199 29.82 -11.03 18.90
C GLY A 199 28.44 -11.00 18.25
N PHE A 200 27.95 -12.13 17.73
CA PHE A 200 26.60 -12.26 17.21
C PHE A 200 25.57 -12.41 18.33
N LYS A 201 24.43 -11.72 18.19
CA LYS A 201 23.29 -11.76 19.12
C LYS A 201 21.99 -11.41 18.39
N ASN A 202 20.84 -11.79 18.96
CA ASN A 202 19.57 -11.26 18.52
C ASN A 202 19.40 -9.78 18.92
N ILE A 203 18.53 -9.07 18.22
CA ILE A 203 17.98 -7.77 18.65
C ILE A 203 16.73 -8.05 19.51
N ASN A 204 16.40 -7.16 20.45
CA ASN A 204 15.23 -7.32 21.32
C ASN A 204 13.93 -7.36 20.49
N ARG A 205 13.27 -8.52 20.43
CA ARG A 205 12.02 -8.69 19.69
C ARG A 205 10.88 -7.76 20.14
N LEU A 206 10.90 -7.32 21.41
CA LEU A 206 9.90 -6.39 21.96
C LEU A 206 10.06 -4.95 21.44
N GLU A 207 11.25 -4.58 20.96
CA GLU A 207 11.54 -3.28 20.34
C GLU A 207 11.30 -3.30 18.81
N CYS A 208 11.33 -4.50 18.20
CA CYS A 208 11.30 -4.69 16.75
C CYS A 208 12.45 -3.93 16.02
N LEU A 209 12.46 -3.97 14.69
CA LEU A 209 13.51 -3.34 13.87
C LEU A 209 13.14 -1.93 13.39
N ASN A 210 14.10 -1.01 13.44
CA ASN A 210 14.04 0.30 12.78
C ASN A 210 14.41 0.22 11.29
N VAL A 211 14.11 1.28 10.53
CA VAL A 211 14.30 1.35 9.06
C VAL A 211 15.69 0.88 8.59
N ASN A 212 16.78 1.26 9.29
CA ASN A 212 18.13 0.85 8.90
C ASN A 212 18.39 -0.63 9.17
N GLN A 213 17.94 -1.14 10.31
CA GLN A 213 18.04 -2.57 10.65
C GLN A 213 17.20 -3.43 9.69
N THR A 214 15.98 -2.97 9.35
CA THR A 214 15.12 -3.58 8.33
C THR A 214 15.83 -3.68 6.98
N LYS A 215 16.52 -2.63 6.54
CA LYS A 215 17.29 -2.63 5.29
C LYS A 215 18.46 -3.63 5.29
N VAL A 216 19.09 -3.91 6.43
CA VAL A 216 20.13 -4.94 6.52
C VAL A 216 19.53 -6.34 6.32
N VAL A 217 18.42 -6.65 7.01
CA VAL A 217 17.70 -7.93 6.82
C VAL A 217 17.20 -8.07 5.38
N LEU A 218 16.60 -7.04 4.79
CA LEU A 218 16.10 -7.10 3.40
C LEU A 218 17.24 -7.30 2.38
N LYS A 219 18.44 -6.72 2.58
CA LYS A 219 19.59 -7.01 1.70
C LYS A 219 20.03 -8.47 1.83
N LYS A 220 20.16 -9.01 3.05
CA LYS A 220 20.56 -10.41 3.25
C LYS A 220 19.50 -11.40 2.74
N MET A 221 18.21 -11.07 2.89
CA MET A 221 17.09 -11.82 2.32
C MET A 221 17.10 -11.78 0.79
N ALA A 222 17.31 -10.61 0.17
CA ALA A 222 17.46 -10.49 -1.28
C ALA A 222 18.68 -11.28 -1.82
N GLN A 223 19.80 -11.28 -1.10
CA GLN A 223 20.98 -12.10 -1.40
C GLN A 223 20.65 -13.60 -1.40
N TYR A 224 19.97 -14.06 -0.35
CA TYR A 224 19.56 -15.46 -0.18
C TYR A 224 18.55 -15.88 -1.26
N HIS A 225 17.56 -15.03 -1.54
CA HIS A 225 16.53 -15.26 -2.56
C HIS A 225 17.07 -15.25 -3.99
N ALA A 226 18.01 -14.35 -4.32
CA ALA A 226 18.68 -14.35 -5.62
C ALA A 226 19.47 -15.66 -5.85
N ALA A 227 20.21 -16.11 -4.83
CA ALA A 227 20.91 -17.39 -4.88
C ALA A 227 19.94 -18.57 -4.95
N GLY A 228 18.85 -18.57 -4.18
CA GLY A 228 17.82 -19.62 -4.22
C GLY A 228 17.08 -19.71 -5.55
N ALA A 229 16.84 -18.59 -6.23
CA ALA A 229 16.29 -18.57 -7.58
C ALA A 229 17.31 -19.13 -8.61
N HIS A 230 18.60 -18.80 -8.46
CA HIS A 230 19.65 -19.33 -9.33
C HIS A 230 19.95 -20.82 -9.07
N TYR A 231 19.86 -21.27 -7.81
CA TYR A 231 20.11 -22.64 -7.36
C TYR A 231 19.30 -23.67 -8.15
N LYS A 232 17.99 -23.42 -8.35
CA LYS A 232 17.10 -24.22 -9.20
C LYS A 232 17.71 -24.53 -10.57
N ASN A 233 18.43 -23.58 -11.15
CA ASN A 233 18.93 -23.64 -12.51
C ASN A 233 20.31 -24.29 -12.63
N VAL A 234 21.05 -24.40 -11.51
CA VAL A 234 22.37 -25.03 -11.44
C VAL A 234 22.29 -26.45 -10.89
N TYR A 235 21.48 -26.67 -9.84
CA TYR A 235 21.42 -27.92 -9.07
C TYR A 235 20.05 -28.61 -9.09
N GLY A 236 19.01 -27.95 -9.62
CA GLY A 236 17.62 -28.42 -9.51
C GLY A 236 16.99 -28.09 -8.15
N LEU A 237 15.86 -28.74 -7.84
CA LEU A 237 15.19 -28.65 -6.54
C LEU A 237 15.01 -30.06 -5.95
N SER A 238 15.17 -30.19 -4.64
CA SER A 238 14.85 -31.42 -3.92
C SER A 238 13.34 -31.56 -3.72
N GLU A 239 12.89 -32.77 -3.41
CA GLU A 239 11.49 -33.02 -3.06
C GLU A 239 11.04 -32.20 -1.84
N ARG A 240 11.91 -32.07 -0.82
CA ARG A 240 11.61 -31.30 0.40
C ARG A 240 11.48 -29.82 0.11
N LEU A 241 12.39 -29.23 -0.67
CA LEU A 241 12.30 -27.83 -1.08
C LEU A 241 11.11 -27.55 -2.02
N THR A 242 10.62 -28.57 -2.74
CA THR A 242 9.47 -28.43 -3.64
C THR A 242 8.12 -28.39 -2.90
N TYR A 243 7.91 -29.28 -1.92
CA TYR A 243 6.62 -29.43 -1.23
C TYR A 243 6.59 -28.84 0.20
N GLY A 244 7.75 -28.61 0.82
CA GLY A 244 7.87 -28.10 2.18
C GLY A 244 7.21 -29.01 3.22
N MET A 245 6.71 -28.41 4.30
CA MET A 245 6.02 -29.09 5.41
C MET A 245 4.80 -29.93 4.98
N PHE A 246 4.19 -29.66 3.83
CA PHE A 246 3.02 -30.41 3.35
C PHE A 246 3.35 -31.79 2.77
N GLY A 247 4.61 -32.01 2.35
CA GLY A 247 5.09 -33.28 1.82
C GLY A 247 4.18 -33.87 0.72
N LYS A 248 3.92 -35.18 0.80
CA LYS A 248 3.03 -35.91 -0.11
C LYS A 248 1.61 -36.16 0.45
N ASN A 249 1.39 -35.97 1.75
CA ASN A 249 0.09 -36.20 2.39
C ASN A 249 -0.54 -34.87 2.82
N ILE A 250 -1.04 -34.16 1.80
CA ILE A 250 -1.64 -32.83 1.91
C ILE A 250 -2.83 -32.85 2.89
N GLU A 251 -3.65 -33.90 2.88
CA GLU A 251 -4.83 -34.01 3.74
C GLU A 251 -4.46 -34.09 5.22
N ALA A 252 -3.46 -34.89 5.58
CA ALA A 252 -2.98 -34.98 6.96
C ALA A 252 -2.32 -33.67 7.42
N ALA A 253 -1.54 -33.02 6.56
CA ALA A 253 -0.90 -31.74 6.87
C ALA A 253 -1.92 -30.57 7.00
N MET A 254 -2.99 -30.57 6.20
CA MET A 254 -4.09 -29.61 6.35
C MET A 254 -4.89 -29.86 7.64
N ALA A 255 -5.22 -31.11 7.96
CA ALA A 255 -5.91 -31.43 9.22
C ALA A 255 -5.09 -31.03 10.45
N MET A 256 -3.76 -31.11 10.36
CA MET A 256 -2.84 -30.60 11.38
C MET A 256 -2.86 -29.06 11.47
N LEU A 257 -2.83 -28.33 10.35
CA LEU A 257 -2.98 -26.87 10.36
C LEU A 257 -4.34 -26.44 10.94
N ASP A 258 -5.44 -27.06 10.53
CA ASP A 258 -6.79 -26.76 11.05
C ASP A 258 -6.82 -26.90 12.59
N ALA A 259 -6.20 -27.95 13.13
CA ALA A 259 -6.09 -28.19 14.57
C ALA A 259 -5.19 -27.16 15.29
N MET A 260 -4.07 -26.74 14.69
CA MET A 260 -3.14 -25.76 15.27
C MET A 260 -3.69 -24.32 15.22
N MET A 261 -4.46 -23.98 14.17
CA MET A 261 -4.90 -22.60 13.91
C MET A 261 -6.30 -22.31 14.46
N GLY A 262 -7.22 -23.28 14.45
CA GLY A 262 -8.60 -23.09 14.94
C GLY A 262 -8.73 -22.56 16.38
N PRO A 263 -8.02 -23.11 17.38
CA PRO A 263 -7.98 -22.55 18.75
C PRO A 263 -7.55 -21.07 18.78
N THR A 264 -6.54 -20.76 17.98
CA THR A 264 -5.84 -19.47 17.95
C THR A 264 -6.67 -18.40 17.23
N GLN A 265 -7.39 -18.76 16.17
CA GLN A 265 -8.40 -17.95 15.49
C GLN A 265 -9.56 -17.58 16.41
N LYS A 266 -10.20 -18.57 17.07
CA LYS A 266 -11.33 -18.33 18.00
C LYS A 266 -10.97 -17.33 19.10
N ARG A 267 -9.77 -17.46 19.68
CA ARG A 267 -9.27 -16.56 20.75
C ARG A 267 -8.90 -15.18 20.23
N PHE A 268 -8.52 -15.04 18.95
CA PHE A 268 -8.30 -13.74 18.32
C PHE A 268 -9.62 -13.00 18.10
N LEU A 269 -10.60 -13.65 17.45
CA LEU A 269 -11.94 -13.11 17.20
C LEU A 269 -12.59 -12.61 18.50
N SER A 270 -12.56 -13.43 19.56
CA SER A 270 -13.17 -13.09 20.86
C SER A 270 -12.54 -11.88 21.56
N ASN A 271 -11.35 -11.45 21.13
CA ASN A 271 -10.64 -10.28 21.63
C ASN A 271 -10.79 -9.01 20.76
N LEU A 272 -11.39 -9.08 19.55
CA LEU A 272 -11.52 -7.91 18.67
C LEU A 272 -12.30 -6.74 19.31
N LYS A 273 -13.34 -7.05 20.10
CA LYS A 273 -14.10 -6.10 20.94
C LYS A 273 -13.26 -5.40 22.02
N ASN A 274 -12.09 -5.94 22.35
CA ASN A 274 -11.15 -5.39 23.32
C ASN A 274 -10.08 -4.50 22.65
N PHE A 275 -10.15 -4.28 21.33
CA PHE A 275 -9.26 -3.40 20.57
C PHE A 275 -10.06 -2.24 19.96
N LYS A 276 -9.49 -1.04 19.94
CA LYS A 276 -10.17 0.18 19.47
C LYS A 276 -10.61 0.06 18.01
N ASP A 277 -11.89 0.33 17.75
CA ASP A 277 -12.51 0.34 16.43
C ASP A 277 -12.41 -0.99 15.63
N CYS A 278 -12.04 -2.12 16.27
CA CYS A 278 -11.78 -3.39 15.56
C CYS A 278 -12.95 -4.39 15.56
N GLU A 279 -13.95 -4.24 16.43
CA GLU A 279 -15.08 -5.17 16.52
C GLU A 279 -15.84 -5.29 15.18
N LYS A 280 -15.88 -4.20 14.40
CA LYS A 280 -16.43 -4.15 13.03
C LYS A 280 -15.76 -5.09 12.01
N TYR A 281 -14.62 -5.70 12.37
CA TYR A 281 -13.93 -6.69 11.55
C TYR A 281 -14.27 -8.14 11.95
N HIS A 282 -15.05 -8.37 13.01
CA HIS A 282 -15.33 -9.72 13.54
C HIS A 282 -15.86 -10.67 12.46
N ASP A 283 -17.05 -10.42 11.94
CA ASP A 283 -17.73 -11.32 11.00
C ASP A 283 -16.91 -11.47 9.70
N LYS A 284 -16.28 -10.37 9.27
CA LYS A 284 -15.40 -10.31 8.10
C LYS A 284 -14.16 -11.19 8.26
N LEU A 285 -13.58 -11.25 9.46
CA LEU A 285 -12.48 -12.14 9.80
C LEU A 285 -12.95 -13.57 10.06
N GLU A 286 -14.16 -13.78 10.56
CA GLU A 286 -14.74 -15.11 10.81
C GLU A 286 -14.95 -15.89 9.51
N THR A 287 -15.63 -15.32 8.50
CA THR A 287 -15.75 -16.01 7.20
C THR A 287 -14.43 -16.08 6.43
N TYR A 288 -13.51 -15.14 6.66
CA TYR A 288 -12.16 -15.22 6.11
C TYR A 288 -11.40 -16.42 6.69
N PHE A 289 -11.46 -16.63 8.01
CA PHE A 289 -10.85 -17.79 8.67
C PHE A 289 -11.51 -19.11 8.26
N ALA A 290 -12.83 -19.14 8.04
CA ALA A 290 -13.53 -20.30 7.51
C ALA A 290 -13.03 -20.75 6.11
N LYS A 291 -12.35 -19.87 5.36
CA LYS A 291 -11.76 -20.12 4.04
C LYS A 291 -10.22 -20.24 4.06
N LEU A 292 -9.59 -20.12 5.23
CA LEU A 292 -8.14 -19.99 5.34
C LEU A 292 -7.39 -21.23 4.85
N ARG A 293 -7.97 -22.42 5.05
CA ARG A 293 -7.44 -23.71 4.55
C ARG A 293 -7.29 -23.72 3.03
N ASP A 294 -8.32 -23.33 2.30
CA ASP A 294 -8.30 -23.32 0.83
C ASP A 294 -7.31 -22.28 0.30
N LEU A 295 -7.21 -21.13 0.98
CA LEU A 295 -6.18 -20.13 0.69
C LEU A 295 -4.77 -20.70 0.96
N TYR A 296 -4.56 -21.45 2.05
CA TYR A 296 -3.29 -22.12 2.35
C TYR A 296 -2.91 -23.17 1.32
N LEU A 297 -3.88 -23.89 0.73
CA LEU A 297 -3.62 -24.81 -0.37
C LEU A 297 -3.17 -24.06 -1.64
N VAL A 298 -3.85 -22.97 -2.01
CA VAL A 298 -3.52 -22.19 -3.21
C VAL A 298 -2.15 -21.51 -3.11
N ILE A 299 -1.78 -20.99 -1.94
CA ILE A 299 -0.45 -20.39 -1.68
C ILE A 299 0.59 -21.45 -1.24
N GLY A 300 0.15 -22.70 -1.07
CA GLY A 300 0.96 -23.87 -0.72
C GLY A 300 1.88 -24.34 -1.85
N TYR A 301 1.62 -23.89 -3.08
CA TYR A 301 2.40 -24.24 -4.27
C TYR A 301 3.03 -23.02 -4.92
N PHE A 302 4.19 -23.23 -5.56
CA PHE A 302 4.81 -22.23 -6.42
C PHE A 302 4.07 -22.13 -7.77
N SER A 303 4.00 -20.95 -8.38
CA SER A 303 3.43 -20.82 -9.73
C SER A 303 4.57 -20.75 -10.76
N PRO A 304 4.66 -21.66 -11.74
CA PRO A 304 5.79 -21.70 -12.69
C PRO A 304 5.85 -20.48 -13.63
N ASN A 305 4.77 -19.69 -13.70
CA ASN A 305 4.70 -18.47 -14.51
C ASN A 305 5.14 -17.21 -13.75
N GLU A 306 5.50 -17.34 -12.47
CA GLU A 306 5.93 -16.22 -11.61
C GLU A 306 7.41 -16.34 -11.23
N PHE A 307 8.00 -15.24 -10.76
CA PHE A 307 9.31 -15.29 -10.13
C PHE A 307 9.20 -15.96 -8.76
N ASN A 308 10.00 -17.00 -8.55
CA ASN A 308 10.03 -17.80 -7.32
C ASN A 308 11.47 -17.93 -6.81
N VAL A 309 11.58 -18.14 -5.50
CA VAL A 309 12.81 -18.19 -4.72
C VAL A 309 12.73 -19.37 -3.76
N ILE A 310 13.87 -19.83 -3.23
CA ILE A 310 13.85 -20.63 -2.01
C ILE A 310 13.67 -19.64 -0.85
N ASN A 311 12.52 -19.71 -0.18
CA ASN A 311 12.23 -18.96 1.04
C ASN A 311 12.88 -19.69 2.24
N HIS A 312 13.13 -18.96 3.31
CA HIS A 312 13.49 -19.45 4.65
C HIS A 312 12.27 -20.03 5.39
N GLY A 313 11.10 -19.42 5.21
CA GLY A 313 9.81 -19.92 5.71
C GLY A 313 9.53 -19.70 7.20
N ASP A 314 10.44 -19.02 7.92
CA ASP A 314 10.23 -18.53 9.30
C ASP A 314 11.10 -17.28 9.54
N SER A 315 10.98 -16.26 8.69
CA SER A 315 11.87 -15.10 8.66
C SER A 315 11.47 -14.00 9.66
N TRP A 316 11.60 -14.26 10.97
CA TRP A 316 11.34 -13.27 12.04
C TRP A 316 12.60 -12.93 12.86
N VAL A 317 12.51 -11.86 13.66
CA VAL A 317 13.66 -11.23 14.37
C VAL A 317 14.49 -12.16 15.27
N ASN A 318 13.90 -13.23 15.83
CA ASN A 318 14.64 -14.23 16.61
C ASN A 318 15.49 -15.16 15.75
N ASN A 319 15.16 -15.31 14.46
CA ASN A 319 15.91 -16.13 13.52
C ASN A 319 17.02 -15.34 12.81
N PHE A 320 17.28 -14.10 13.26
CA PHE A 320 18.35 -13.24 12.77
C PHE A 320 19.38 -12.98 13.87
N LEU A 321 20.62 -13.40 13.62
CA LEU A 321 21.77 -13.08 14.46
C LEU A 321 22.53 -11.90 13.86
N PHE A 322 22.70 -10.84 14.66
CA PHE A 322 23.34 -9.59 14.29
C PHE A 322 24.65 -9.41 15.05
N LYS A 323 25.70 -9.00 14.35
CA LYS A 323 26.97 -8.54 14.92
C LYS A 323 27.01 -7.02 14.82
N ILE A 324 27.23 -6.35 15.95
CA ILE A 324 27.14 -4.89 16.06
C ILE A 324 28.56 -4.31 16.15
N ALA A 325 28.87 -3.36 15.28
CA ALA A 325 30.13 -2.63 15.27
C ALA A 325 30.22 -1.63 16.44
N PRO A 326 31.43 -1.18 16.83
CA PRO A 326 31.62 -0.24 17.94
C PRO A 326 30.91 1.12 17.80
N ASN A 327 30.47 1.48 16.59
CA ASN A 327 29.68 2.69 16.32
C ASN A 327 28.16 2.50 16.47
N GLY A 328 27.69 1.27 16.69
CA GLY A 328 26.26 0.92 16.82
C GLY A 328 25.60 0.35 15.56
N ASP A 329 26.25 0.38 14.40
CA ASP A 329 25.73 -0.21 13.17
C ASP A 329 25.83 -1.75 13.17
N ILE A 330 25.00 -2.43 12.38
CA ILE A 330 25.16 -3.86 12.11
C ILE A 330 26.30 -4.04 11.10
N SER A 331 27.36 -4.77 11.47
CA SER A 331 28.45 -5.11 10.54
C SER A 331 28.16 -6.40 9.76
N GLU A 332 27.60 -7.40 10.42
CA GLU A 332 27.28 -8.72 9.85
C GLU A 332 25.92 -9.19 10.37
N MET A 333 25.19 -9.93 9.53
CA MET A 333 23.94 -10.58 9.90
C MET A 333 23.84 -11.94 9.20
N VAL A 334 23.37 -12.95 9.93
CA VAL A 334 23.12 -14.32 9.44
C VAL A 334 21.77 -14.82 9.93
N PHE A 335 21.20 -15.77 9.16
CA PHE A 335 19.99 -16.50 9.48
C PHE A 335 20.28 -17.72 10.38
N VAL A 336 19.28 -18.13 11.15
CA VAL A 336 19.22 -19.42 11.86
C VAL A 336 17.80 -20.00 11.76
N ASP A 337 17.62 -21.25 12.16
CA ASP A 337 16.32 -21.95 12.19
C ASP A 337 15.69 -22.23 10.80
N PHE A 338 16.44 -22.94 9.95
CA PHE A 338 16.00 -23.33 8.60
C PHE A 338 15.07 -24.56 8.60
N GLN A 339 14.02 -24.57 9.41
CA GLN A 339 13.04 -25.68 9.47
C GLN A 339 12.09 -25.74 8.27
N ASN A 340 11.64 -24.57 7.79
CA ASN A 340 10.60 -24.42 6.78
C ASN A 340 11.04 -24.00 5.34
N PRO A 341 12.29 -24.17 4.87
CA PRO A 341 12.65 -23.80 3.50
C PRO A 341 11.75 -24.40 2.41
N ARG A 342 11.24 -23.54 1.53
CA ARG A 342 10.40 -23.95 0.39
C ARG A 342 10.57 -23.04 -0.81
N TYR A 343 10.55 -23.64 -1.99
CA TYR A 343 10.43 -22.91 -3.25
C TYR A 343 9.03 -22.29 -3.38
N GLY A 344 8.97 -21.02 -3.78
CA GLY A 344 7.71 -20.26 -3.89
C GLY A 344 7.92 -18.77 -4.11
N HIS A 345 6.83 -17.99 -4.10
CA HIS A 345 6.90 -16.54 -4.22
C HIS A 345 7.72 -15.92 -3.06
N PRO A 346 8.52 -14.86 -3.28
CA PRO A 346 9.28 -14.19 -2.21
C PRO A 346 8.39 -13.50 -1.16
N PHE A 347 7.10 -13.33 -1.46
CA PHE A 347 6.14 -12.72 -0.54
C PHE A 347 5.80 -13.56 0.70
N ALA A 348 6.19 -14.84 0.76
CA ALA A 348 6.01 -15.62 1.99
C ALA A 348 6.90 -15.02 3.09
N ASP A 349 8.21 -14.93 2.85
CA ASP A 349 9.14 -14.31 3.79
C ASP A 349 8.95 -12.79 3.95
N LEU A 350 8.71 -12.04 2.87
CA LEU A 350 8.59 -10.57 2.98
C LEU A 350 7.41 -10.14 3.87
N LEU A 351 6.24 -10.78 3.73
CA LEU A 351 5.08 -10.47 4.55
C LEU A 351 5.27 -10.94 5.99
N TYR A 352 5.83 -12.14 6.17
CA TYR A 352 6.13 -12.70 7.49
C TYR A 352 7.09 -11.79 8.26
N PHE A 353 8.21 -11.40 7.64
CA PHE A 353 9.19 -10.50 8.21
C PHE A 353 8.64 -9.10 8.51
N ILE A 354 8.09 -8.39 7.52
CA ILE A 354 7.69 -6.98 7.69
C ILE A 354 6.54 -6.85 8.71
N MET A 355 5.58 -7.77 8.67
CA MET A 355 4.42 -7.70 9.56
C MET A 355 4.73 -8.14 10.99
N THR A 356 5.66 -9.07 11.21
CA THR A 356 6.08 -9.47 12.56
C THR A 356 7.12 -8.51 13.17
N SER A 357 8.20 -8.22 12.44
CA SER A 357 9.50 -7.90 13.04
C SER A 357 9.96 -6.44 12.90
N VAL A 358 9.28 -5.63 12.09
CA VAL A 358 9.56 -4.18 11.96
C VAL A 358 8.76 -3.39 13.01
N HIS A 359 9.23 -2.24 13.49
CA HIS A 359 8.46 -1.42 14.44
C HIS A 359 7.22 -0.80 13.76
N ILE A 360 6.13 -0.57 14.52
CA ILE A 360 4.83 -0.17 13.95
C ILE A 360 4.90 1.16 13.19
N ASP A 361 5.63 2.15 13.73
CA ASP A 361 5.83 3.48 13.12
C ASP A 361 6.41 3.43 11.69
N TYR A 362 7.11 2.33 11.37
CA TYR A 362 7.77 2.14 10.08
C TYR A 362 7.07 1.11 9.21
N LYS A 363 6.55 0.00 9.76
CA LYS A 363 6.13 -1.17 8.94
C LYS A 363 5.03 -0.86 7.94
N LEU A 364 4.06 -0.02 8.31
CA LEU A 364 2.95 0.38 7.44
C LEU A 364 3.33 1.57 6.56
N LYS A 365 3.93 2.61 7.18
CA LYS A 365 4.33 3.87 6.52
C LYS A 365 5.39 3.68 5.43
N HIS A 366 6.32 2.76 5.65
CA HIS A 366 7.41 2.45 4.72
C HIS A 366 7.24 1.08 4.05
N PHE A 367 6.06 0.45 4.13
CA PHE A 367 5.82 -0.87 3.52
C PHE A 367 6.26 -0.92 2.05
N ASP A 368 5.75 0.02 1.24
CA ASP A 368 6.00 0.03 -0.19
C ASP A 368 7.48 0.38 -0.51
N TYR A 369 8.13 1.17 0.34
CA TYR A 369 9.58 1.42 0.28
C TYR A 369 10.40 0.17 0.63
N PHE A 370 9.99 -0.64 1.60
CA PHE A 370 10.67 -1.90 1.95
C PHE A 370 10.57 -2.92 0.81
N ILE A 371 9.41 -3.03 0.15
CA ILE A 371 9.26 -3.86 -1.06
C ILE A 371 10.17 -3.36 -2.20
N LYS A 372 10.24 -2.04 -2.46
CA LYS A 372 11.18 -1.48 -3.44
C LYS A 372 12.64 -1.77 -3.06
N TYR A 373 13.04 -1.50 -1.83
CA TYR A 373 14.43 -1.70 -1.41
C TYR A 373 14.84 -3.18 -1.50
N TYR A 374 13.97 -4.11 -1.13
CA TYR A 374 14.20 -5.53 -1.39
C TYR A 374 14.33 -5.84 -2.89
N HIS A 375 13.46 -5.28 -3.73
CA HIS A 375 13.51 -5.46 -5.19
C HIS A 375 14.82 -4.95 -5.79
N ASP A 376 15.25 -3.73 -5.43
CA ASP A 376 16.52 -3.15 -5.87
C ASP A 376 17.70 -4.10 -5.57
N GLN A 377 17.74 -4.63 -4.34
CA GLN A 377 18.79 -5.57 -3.90
C GLN A 377 18.67 -6.95 -4.53
N LEU A 378 17.44 -7.42 -4.84
CA LEU A 378 17.20 -8.68 -5.53
C LEU A 378 17.72 -8.59 -6.97
N ILE A 379 17.47 -7.48 -7.68
CA ILE A 379 17.96 -7.26 -9.05
C ILE A 379 19.50 -7.16 -9.08
N GLU A 380 20.10 -6.36 -8.18
CA GLU A 380 21.56 -6.26 -7.99
C GLU A 380 22.20 -7.65 -7.85
N HIS A 381 21.63 -8.50 -6.99
CA HIS A 381 22.19 -9.82 -6.70
C HIS A 381 21.87 -10.89 -7.75
N LEU A 382 20.73 -10.81 -8.46
CA LEU A 382 20.47 -11.65 -9.65
C LEU A 382 21.44 -11.32 -10.81
N GLU A 383 21.88 -10.07 -10.93
CA GLU A 383 22.86 -9.63 -11.94
C GLU A 383 24.28 -10.10 -11.61
N ILE A 384 24.70 -9.94 -10.35
CA ILE A 384 25.94 -10.51 -9.82
C ILE A 384 26.03 -12.02 -10.10
N LEU A 385 24.95 -12.76 -9.88
CA LEU A 385 24.89 -14.20 -10.10
C LEU A 385 24.79 -14.60 -11.59
N ASP A 386 24.62 -13.64 -12.50
CA ASP A 386 24.41 -13.86 -13.95
C ASP A 386 23.15 -14.70 -14.27
N TYR A 387 22.06 -14.42 -13.54
CA TYR A 387 20.78 -15.12 -13.67
C TYR A 387 20.11 -14.87 -15.04
N LYS A 388 19.76 -15.96 -15.74
CA LYS A 388 19.32 -15.95 -17.15
C LYS A 388 17.81 -15.94 -17.39
N GLU A 389 16.99 -16.23 -16.38
CA GLU A 389 15.53 -16.20 -16.50
C GLU A 389 14.98 -14.76 -16.32
N ARG A 390 13.68 -14.59 -16.57
CA ARG A 390 12.99 -13.31 -16.43
C ARG A 390 13.04 -12.82 -14.96
N LYS A 391 13.75 -11.72 -14.73
CA LYS A 391 13.73 -10.98 -13.45
C LYS A 391 12.33 -10.38 -13.20
N PRO A 392 11.87 -10.28 -11.94
CA PRO A 392 10.57 -9.66 -11.62
C PRO A 392 10.63 -8.13 -11.75
N LYS A 393 9.53 -7.49 -12.13
CA LYS A 393 9.34 -6.04 -12.00
C LYS A 393 8.79 -5.67 -10.63
N LEU A 394 9.00 -4.42 -10.21
CA LEU A 394 8.55 -3.92 -8.90
C LEU A 394 7.02 -3.95 -8.76
N TRP A 395 6.27 -3.61 -9.82
CA TRP A 395 4.82 -3.67 -9.80
C TRP A 395 4.29 -5.12 -9.74
N GLU A 396 5.00 -6.11 -10.31
CA GLU A 396 4.64 -7.53 -10.19
C GLU A 396 4.78 -8.02 -8.74
N LEU A 397 5.82 -7.56 -8.03
CA LEU A 397 5.96 -7.79 -6.59
C LEU A 397 4.82 -7.12 -5.79
N HIS A 398 4.38 -5.92 -6.16
CA HIS A 398 3.20 -5.31 -5.53
C HIS A 398 1.90 -6.06 -5.85
N MET A 399 1.75 -6.66 -7.03
CA MET A 399 0.65 -7.59 -7.32
C MET A 399 0.74 -8.88 -6.48
N GLN A 400 1.95 -9.34 -6.13
CA GLN A 400 2.13 -10.47 -5.21
C GLN A 400 1.67 -10.14 -3.78
N LEU A 401 1.75 -8.89 -3.28
CA LEU A 401 1.07 -8.49 -2.03
C LEU A 401 -0.44 -8.76 -2.14
N SER A 402 -1.06 -8.24 -3.20
CA SER A 402 -2.50 -8.40 -3.45
C SER A 402 -2.88 -9.88 -3.56
N LYS A 403 -2.08 -10.72 -4.23
CA LYS A 403 -2.35 -12.16 -4.40
C LYS A 403 -2.13 -12.97 -3.11
N TYR A 404 -1.02 -12.76 -2.42
CA TYR A 404 -0.51 -13.62 -1.34
C TYR A 404 -0.69 -13.05 0.08
N GLY A 405 -1.42 -11.93 0.24
CA GLY A 405 -1.66 -11.24 1.52
C GLY A 405 -2.26 -12.07 2.66
N THR A 406 -2.74 -13.30 2.40
CA THR A 406 -3.05 -14.31 3.43
C THR A 406 -1.88 -14.53 4.39
N PHE A 407 -0.64 -14.56 3.90
CA PHE A 407 0.55 -14.69 4.75
C PHE A 407 0.71 -13.52 5.73
N ALA A 408 0.34 -12.29 5.33
CA ALA A 408 0.36 -11.13 6.22
C ALA A 408 -0.65 -11.28 7.36
N ILE A 409 -1.87 -11.76 7.08
CA ILE A 409 -2.91 -11.97 8.10
C ILE A 409 -2.47 -13.06 9.09
N SER A 410 -2.01 -14.21 8.61
CA SER A 410 -1.52 -15.30 9.47
C SER A 410 -0.32 -14.87 10.33
N ALA A 411 0.65 -14.16 9.75
CA ALA A 411 1.79 -13.63 10.51
C ALA A 411 1.35 -12.65 11.60
N VAL A 412 0.30 -11.85 11.34
CA VAL A 412 -0.26 -10.87 12.29
C VAL A 412 -1.01 -11.52 13.45
N PHE A 413 -1.80 -12.58 13.24
CA PHE A 413 -2.56 -13.19 14.35
C PHE A 413 -1.86 -14.37 15.02
N MET A 414 -0.96 -15.11 14.34
CA MET A 414 -0.23 -16.23 14.93
C MET A 414 1.10 -15.81 15.57
N VAL A 415 1.89 -14.95 14.90
CA VAL A 415 3.33 -14.77 15.21
C VAL A 415 3.62 -13.43 15.88
N LEU A 416 3.08 -12.33 15.36
CA LEU A 416 3.20 -11.00 15.97
C LEU A 416 2.80 -10.92 17.47
N PRO A 417 1.75 -11.61 17.98
CA PRO A 417 1.49 -11.62 19.42
C PRO A 417 2.63 -12.27 20.22
N VAL A 418 3.29 -13.30 19.68
CA VAL A 418 4.47 -13.93 20.30
C VAL A 418 5.64 -12.96 20.32
N VAL A 419 5.89 -12.28 19.19
CA VAL A 419 6.97 -11.27 19.06
C VAL A 419 6.81 -10.17 20.11
N LEU A 420 5.58 -9.77 20.42
CA LEU A 420 5.27 -8.66 21.32
C LEU A 420 4.95 -9.07 22.77
N LEU A 421 4.86 -10.35 23.11
CA LEU A 421 4.59 -10.85 24.48
C LEU A 421 5.88 -10.95 25.30
N ASP A 422 5.90 -10.40 26.52
CA ASP A 422 7.03 -10.53 27.46
C ASP A 422 7.31 -12.01 27.80
N PRO A 423 8.56 -12.41 28.08
CA PRO A 423 8.90 -13.80 28.42
C PRO A 423 8.05 -14.34 29.58
N THR A 424 7.54 -15.56 29.44
CA THR A 424 6.67 -16.22 30.43
C THR A 424 6.84 -17.73 30.37
N GLU A 425 6.80 -18.40 31.53
CA GLU A 425 6.83 -19.87 31.63
C GLU A 425 5.65 -20.54 30.92
N SER A 426 4.54 -19.81 30.71
CA SER A 426 3.38 -20.30 29.95
C SER A 426 3.64 -20.49 28.45
N ALA A 427 4.74 -19.95 27.90
CA ALA A 427 5.08 -20.02 26.47
C ALA A 427 5.68 -21.39 26.07
N THR A 428 4.92 -22.46 26.28
CA THR A 428 5.30 -23.84 25.92
C THR A 428 4.65 -24.26 24.59
N PHE A 429 5.35 -25.13 23.85
CA PHE A 429 4.84 -25.77 22.61
C PHE A 429 3.42 -26.34 22.76
N GLU A 430 3.14 -26.96 23.91
CA GLU A 430 1.82 -27.49 24.27
C GLU A 430 0.75 -26.39 24.33
N ASN A 431 1.00 -25.31 25.09
CA ASN A 431 0.06 -24.19 25.23
C ASN A 431 -0.15 -23.40 23.93
N PHE A 432 0.80 -23.45 22.99
CA PHE A 432 0.62 -22.90 21.65
C PHE A 432 -0.48 -23.62 20.87
N PHE A 433 -0.50 -24.95 20.87
CA PHE A 433 -1.38 -25.73 19.99
C PHE A 433 -2.58 -26.38 20.68
N SER A 434 -2.61 -26.42 22.03
CA SER A 434 -3.75 -26.96 22.77
C SER A 434 -4.97 -26.03 22.81
N ASP A 435 -6.16 -26.63 22.91
CA ASP A 435 -7.41 -25.98 23.33
C ASP A 435 -7.65 -26.18 24.86
N SER A 436 -6.59 -26.48 25.64
CA SER A 436 -6.65 -26.62 27.11
C SER A 436 -6.88 -25.27 27.80
N GLU A 437 -7.27 -25.27 29.08
CA GLU A 437 -7.41 -24.06 29.89
C GLU A 437 -6.11 -23.23 29.88
N SER A 438 -4.96 -23.88 30.12
CA SER A 438 -3.63 -23.25 30.04
C SER A 438 -3.28 -22.68 28.65
N GLY A 439 -3.61 -23.39 27.57
CA GLY A 439 -3.38 -22.93 26.21
C GLY A 439 -4.34 -21.80 25.78
N SER A 440 -5.56 -21.83 26.29
CA SER A 440 -6.56 -20.78 26.15
C SER A 440 -6.11 -19.50 26.87
N ASP A 441 -5.64 -19.61 28.10
CA ASP A 441 -5.20 -18.46 28.89
C ASP A 441 -3.89 -17.87 28.36
N PHE A 442 -2.97 -18.70 27.88
CA PHE A 442 -1.80 -18.22 27.14
C PHE A 442 -2.17 -17.45 25.86
N LYS A 443 -3.15 -17.94 25.09
CA LYS A 443 -3.70 -17.22 23.92
C LYS A 443 -4.41 -15.91 24.33
N ASN A 444 -5.12 -15.89 25.45
CA ASN A 444 -5.71 -14.65 25.98
C ASN A 444 -4.64 -13.65 26.48
N LEU A 445 -3.55 -14.12 27.10
CA LEU A 445 -2.41 -13.30 27.52
C LEU A 445 -1.71 -12.65 26.30
N MET A 446 -1.52 -13.41 25.23
CA MET A 446 -1.04 -12.92 23.93
C MET A 446 -1.91 -11.76 23.40
N TYR A 447 -3.22 -12.00 23.23
CA TYR A 447 -4.10 -11.00 22.60
C TYR A 447 -4.47 -9.82 23.51
N SER A 448 -4.45 -9.99 24.83
CA SER A 448 -4.69 -8.89 25.77
C SER A 448 -3.48 -7.97 25.95
N ASN A 449 -2.28 -8.36 25.50
CA ASN A 449 -1.04 -7.59 25.65
C ASN A 449 -1.14 -6.19 25.00
N LYS A 450 -0.79 -5.15 25.77
CA LYS A 450 -0.92 -3.74 25.35
C LYS A 450 -0.11 -3.39 24.09
N ARG A 451 1.07 -3.98 23.86
CA ARG A 451 1.85 -3.77 22.63
C ARG A 451 1.13 -4.39 21.42
N TYR A 452 0.61 -5.61 21.57
CA TYR A 452 -0.17 -6.26 20.50
C TYR A 452 -1.42 -5.46 20.13
N LYS A 453 -2.18 -4.97 21.12
CA LYS A 453 -3.34 -4.10 20.89
C LYS A 453 -3.00 -2.85 20.06
N HIS A 454 -1.97 -2.11 20.46
CA HIS A 454 -1.54 -0.91 19.76
C HIS A 454 -1.13 -1.18 18.30
N TYR A 455 -0.58 -2.36 18.00
CA TYR A 455 -0.22 -2.77 16.65
C TYR A 455 -1.46 -3.21 15.84
N ILE A 456 -2.34 -4.05 16.40
CA ILE A 456 -3.48 -4.61 15.66
C ILE A 456 -4.54 -3.54 15.29
N GLU A 457 -4.70 -2.52 16.14
CA GLU A 457 -5.56 -1.35 15.91
C GLU A 457 -5.15 -0.52 14.69
N GLN A 458 -3.89 -0.62 14.26
CA GLN A 458 -3.36 0.04 13.05
C GLN A 458 -3.26 -0.92 11.86
N ILE A 459 -2.92 -2.18 12.12
CA ILE A 459 -2.73 -3.21 11.08
C ILE A 459 -4.07 -3.65 10.46
N LEU A 460 -5.13 -3.88 11.24
CA LEU A 460 -6.42 -4.32 10.68
C LEU A 460 -7.02 -3.30 9.70
N PRO A 461 -7.08 -1.98 10.00
CA PRO A 461 -7.47 -0.98 9.00
C PRO A 461 -6.60 -0.96 7.75
N TRP A 462 -5.29 -1.22 7.86
CA TRP A 462 -4.39 -1.26 6.70
C TRP A 462 -4.63 -2.49 5.81
N LEU A 463 -4.82 -3.67 6.41
CA LEU A 463 -5.19 -4.90 5.71
C LEU A 463 -6.57 -4.78 5.02
N ASP A 464 -7.54 -4.20 5.71
CA ASP A 464 -8.88 -3.91 5.19
C ASP A 464 -8.84 -2.90 4.04
N ASN A 465 -8.07 -1.81 4.18
CA ASN A 465 -7.89 -0.79 3.12
C ASN A 465 -7.39 -1.41 1.80
N ARG A 466 -6.52 -2.42 1.86
CA ARG A 466 -5.96 -3.11 0.68
C ARG A 466 -6.78 -4.34 0.24
N GLY A 467 -8.00 -4.52 0.75
CA GLY A 467 -8.93 -5.57 0.34
C GLY A 467 -8.51 -6.99 0.71
N LEU A 468 -7.66 -7.16 1.73
CA LEU A 468 -7.16 -8.47 2.12
C LEU A 468 -8.15 -9.29 2.96
N LEU A 469 -9.31 -8.71 3.30
CA LEU A 469 -10.36 -9.28 4.17
C LEU A 469 -11.74 -9.49 3.48
N GLU A 470 -11.86 -9.31 2.16
CA GLU A 470 -13.16 -9.12 1.46
C GLU A 470 -14.01 -10.41 1.21
N GLU A 471 -15.34 -10.24 1.08
CA GLU A 471 -16.37 -11.28 0.83
C GLU A 471 -17.40 -10.87 -0.26
N LEU A 472 -18.27 -11.80 -0.71
CA LEU A 472 -19.14 -11.65 -1.91
C LEU A 472 -20.65 -11.99 -1.70
N PRO A 473 -21.56 -11.01 -1.48
CA PRO A 473 -23.04 -11.23 -1.40
C PRO A 473 -23.94 -10.27 -2.26
N GLN A 474 -25.29 -10.45 -2.28
CA GLN A 474 -26.28 -9.75 -3.16
C GLN A 474 -27.36 -8.85 -2.43
N VAL A 475 -28.41 -8.34 -3.14
CA VAL A 475 -29.15 -7.05 -2.87
C VAL A 475 -30.69 -7.06 -3.22
N THR A 476 -31.53 -6.11 -2.70
CA THR A 476 -32.88 -5.68 -3.25
C THR A 476 -33.37 -4.21 -2.81
N PRO A 477 -34.23 -3.42 -3.54
CA PRO A 477 -34.39 -1.89 -3.44
C PRO A 477 -35.85 -1.24 -3.42
N VAL A 478 -36.22 0.10 -3.41
CA VAL A 478 -35.70 1.45 -2.93
C VAL A 478 -36.71 2.68 -2.71
N PRO A 479 -37.55 3.25 -3.65
CA PRO A 479 -37.92 4.73 -3.76
C PRO A 479 -39.35 5.18 -3.26
N THR A 480 -39.95 6.42 -3.33
CA THR A 480 -39.85 7.78 -4.03
C THR A 480 -40.61 8.90 -3.19
N ALA A 481 -41.13 10.15 -3.48
CA ALA A 481 -41.34 11.22 -4.54
C ALA A 481 -42.03 12.52 -3.91
N VAL A 482 -42.41 13.73 -4.45
CA VAL A 482 -42.01 14.75 -5.53
C VAL A 482 -42.90 16.09 -5.52
N GLU A 483 -42.30 17.32 -5.70
CA GLU A 483 -42.78 18.67 -6.27
C GLU A 483 -43.83 19.67 -5.68
N PRO A 484 -43.90 21.01 -6.04
CA PRO A 484 -43.10 21.95 -6.94
C PRO A 484 -42.77 23.38 -6.27
N LYS A 485 -42.51 24.63 -6.81
CA LYS A 485 -42.22 25.42 -8.09
C LYS A 485 -41.65 26.88 -7.75
N SER A 486 -41.55 27.90 -8.65
CA SER A 486 -41.14 29.35 -8.35
C SER A 486 -40.93 30.34 -9.60
N GLU A 487 -40.79 31.70 -9.44
CA GLU A 487 -41.06 32.77 -10.50
C GLU A 487 -40.37 34.22 -10.46
N VAL A 488 -40.00 34.93 -11.60
CA VAL A 488 -39.54 36.41 -11.67
C VAL A 488 -39.52 37.19 -13.08
N ASP A 489 -38.73 38.30 -13.33
CA ASP A 489 -38.72 39.21 -14.57
C ASP A 489 -37.37 39.65 -15.37
N ILE A 490 -37.44 40.46 -16.50
CA ILE A 490 -36.66 40.52 -17.84
C ILE A 490 -35.30 41.31 -18.13
N LYS A 491 -34.40 40.92 -19.11
CA LYS A 491 -33.39 41.72 -19.98
C LYS A 491 -32.24 40.92 -20.73
N VAL A 492 -31.57 41.36 -21.83
CA VAL A 492 -30.60 40.56 -22.72
C VAL A 492 -29.17 41.18 -22.99
N ASP A 493 -28.18 40.43 -23.58
CA ASP A 493 -26.73 40.73 -23.85
C ASP A 493 -26.24 40.49 -25.33
N PRO A 494 -25.18 41.19 -25.85
CA PRO A 494 -24.68 41.08 -27.25
C PRO A 494 -23.58 40.04 -27.59
N VAL A 495 -22.92 39.35 -26.64
CA VAL A 495 -21.79 38.43 -26.94
C VAL A 495 -22.27 37.07 -27.51
N ALA A 496 -23.58 36.84 -27.51
CA ALA A 496 -24.22 35.64 -28.03
C ALA A 496 -24.18 35.56 -29.58
N PRO A 497 -23.82 34.41 -30.18
CA PRO A 497 -24.00 34.17 -31.61
C PRO A 497 -25.40 34.53 -32.14
N GLU A 498 -25.45 35.18 -33.32
CA GLU A 498 -26.67 35.79 -33.90
C GLU A 498 -27.87 34.84 -34.07
N TRP A 499 -27.65 33.52 -34.13
CA TRP A 499 -28.72 32.53 -34.23
C TRP A 499 -29.51 32.36 -32.92
N ILE A 500 -28.97 32.79 -31.77
CA ILE A 500 -29.59 32.63 -30.46
C ILE A 500 -30.73 33.64 -30.31
N ASN A 501 -31.97 33.16 -30.44
CA ASN A 501 -33.19 33.97 -30.36
C ASN A 501 -34.25 33.35 -29.44
N ILE A 502 -35.27 34.15 -29.11
CA ILE A 502 -36.35 33.77 -28.19
C ILE A 502 -37.30 32.67 -28.74
N GLU A 503 -37.33 32.43 -30.05
CA GLU A 503 -38.24 31.47 -30.68
C GLU A 503 -37.81 30.02 -30.41
N TYR A 504 -36.49 29.75 -30.47
CA TYR A 504 -35.91 28.45 -30.10
C TYR A 504 -36.31 28.04 -28.68
N PHE A 505 -36.18 28.97 -27.72
CA PHE A 505 -36.54 28.73 -26.32
C PHE A 505 -38.05 28.73 -26.07
N THR A 506 -38.83 29.54 -26.81
CA THR A 506 -40.30 29.47 -26.78
C THR A 506 -40.80 28.11 -27.25
N THR A 507 -40.15 27.52 -28.24
CA THR A 507 -40.46 26.18 -28.76
C THR A 507 -40.05 25.10 -27.76
N LEU A 508 -38.86 25.21 -27.16
CA LEU A 508 -38.39 24.30 -26.10
C LEU A 508 -39.34 24.28 -24.89
N LEU A 509 -39.73 25.45 -24.36
CA LEU A 509 -40.56 25.51 -23.16
C LEU A 509 -42.00 25.03 -23.39
N LYS A 510 -42.54 25.17 -24.60
CA LYS A 510 -43.83 24.54 -24.98
C LYS A 510 -43.79 23.01 -24.94
N ALA A 511 -42.61 22.41 -25.15
CA ALA A 511 -42.44 20.95 -25.07
C ALA A 511 -42.14 20.49 -23.63
N GLU A 512 -41.25 21.18 -22.93
CA GLU A 512 -40.78 20.83 -21.59
C GLU A 512 -41.77 21.14 -20.46
N LYS A 513 -42.71 22.06 -20.68
CA LYS A 513 -43.64 22.55 -19.65
C LYS A 513 -45.04 22.64 -20.26
N SER A 514 -45.86 21.62 -20.00
CA SER A 514 -47.26 21.55 -20.47
C SER A 514 -48.15 22.69 -19.95
N ASP A 515 -47.72 23.39 -18.90
CA ASP A 515 -48.35 24.60 -18.38
C ASP A 515 -47.77 25.91 -18.94
N PHE A 516 -46.83 25.89 -19.89
CA PHE A 516 -46.28 27.12 -20.51
C PHE A 516 -47.31 27.88 -21.35
N LYS A 517 -47.33 29.20 -21.25
CA LYS A 517 -48.15 30.10 -22.08
C LYS A 517 -47.31 31.00 -22.98
N ASN A 518 -46.46 31.84 -22.39
CA ASN A 518 -45.56 32.74 -23.13
C ASN A 518 -44.33 33.11 -22.30
N ILE A 519 -43.18 33.32 -22.95
CA ILE A 519 -42.01 33.89 -22.29
C ILE A 519 -42.35 35.32 -21.80
N GLN A 520 -41.81 35.68 -20.63
CA GLN A 520 -41.90 37.03 -20.06
C GLN A 520 -40.50 37.61 -19.77
N THR A 521 -39.52 36.78 -19.42
CA THR A 521 -38.09 37.12 -19.47
C THR A 521 -37.39 36.24 -20.47
N PHE A 522 -36.61 36.85 -21.34
CA PHE A 522 -35.47 36.21 -21.95
C PHE A 522 -34.24 37.04 -21.55
N ARG A 523 -33.19 36.37 -21.08
CA ARG A 523 -31.84 36.91 -20.90
C ARG A 523 -30.87 35.97 -21.59
N VAL A 524 -29.80 36.53 -22.13
CA VAL A 524 -28.54 35.84 -22.42
C VAL A 524 -27.44 36.71 -21.78
N GLN A 525 -26.30 36.16 -21.38
CA GLN A 525 -25.10 36.86 -20.88
C GLN A 525 -23.89 35.92 -20.82
N LYS A 526 -22.65 36.43 -20.88
CA LYS A 526 -21.45 35.58 -20.71
C LYS A 526 -21.41 34.98 -19.28
N ALA A 527 -21.14 33.68 -19.15
CA ALA A 527 -21.29 32.97 -17.87
C ALA A 527 -20.02 32.83 -17.02
N THR A 528 -18.83 33.12 -17.56
CA THR A 528 -17.53 32.92 -16.89
C THR A 528 -16.52 34.01 -17.22
N GLU A 529 -15.49 34.15 -16.39
CA GLU A 529 -14.48 35.21 -16.50
C GLU A 529 -13.42 34.86 -17.55
N ALA A 530 -12.21 35.43 -17.47
CA ALA A 530 -11.08 35.03 -18.30
C ALA A 530 -10.28 33.92 -17.58
N GLY A 531 -9.91 32.85 -18.30
CA GLY A 531 -9.17 31.71 -17.72
C GLY A 531 -10.02 30.61 -17.06
N ASP A 532 -11.35 30.72 -17.04
CA ASP A 532 -12.26 29.69 -16.50
C ASP A 532 -12.62 28.59 -17.51
N ASN A 533 -12.76 28.94 -18.79
CA ASN A 533 -13.20 28.05 -19.86
C ASN A 533 -12.30 28.21 -21.08
N TYR A 534 -11.59 27.14 -21.45
CA TYR A 534 -10.56 27.18 -22.49
C TYR A 534 -11.02 26.57 -23.83
N SER A 535 -12.01 25.67 -23.82
CA SER A 535 -12.44 24.88 -24.98
C SER A 535 -13.71 25.40 -25.66
N SER A 536 -14.38 26.42 -25.12
CA SER A 536 -15.71 26.84 -25.56
C SER A 536 -16.09 28.25 -25.08
N ILE A 537 -17.11 28.84 -25.71
CA ILE A 537 -17.80 30.03 -25.22
C ILE A 537 -18.99 29.55 -24.38
N MET A 538 -19.10 30.05 -23.14
CA MET A 538 -20.14 29.67 -22.18
C MET A 538 -21.08 30.84 -21.89
N LEU A 539 -22.38 30.66 -22.14
CA LEU A 539 -23.43 31.68 -22.00
C LEU A 539 -24.50 31.23 -20.99
N SER A 540 -24.91 32.12 -20.09
CA SER A 540 -26.10 31.91 -19.23
C SER A 540 -27.32 32.43 -19.97
N VAL A 541 -28.40 31.66 -19.98
CA VAL A 541 -29.67 32.03 -20.62
C VAL A 541 -30.78 32.01 -19.56
N ASP A 542 -30.98 33.14 -18.89
CA ASP A 542 -31.95 33.25 -17.79
C ASP A 542 -33.35 33.58 -18.34
N ILE A 543 -34.27 32.62 -18.32
CA ILE A 543 -35.62 32.72 -18.89
C ILE A 543 -36.67 32.70 -17.77
N LYS A 544 -37.80 33.37 -17.98
CA LYS A 544 -38.96 33.40 -17.07
C LYS A 544 -40.21 33.51 -17.92
N TYR A 545 -41.33 32.89 -17.55
CA TYR A 545 -42.44 32.63 -18.47
C TYR A 545 -43.79 32.48 -17.78
N ILE A 546 -44.80 33.15 -18.31
CA ILE A 546 -46.18 33.01 -17.84
C ILE A 546 -46.67 31.59 -18.12
N THR A 547 -47.41 31.03 -17.17
CA THR A 547 -48.10 29.74 -17.31
C THR A 547 -49.57 29.91 -17.71
N VAL A 548 -50.23 28.83 -18.14
CA VAL A 548 -51.65 28.81 -18.50
C VAL A 548 -52.54 29.25 -17.32
N SER A 549 -52.15 28.96 -16.07
CA SER A 549 -52.83 29.40 -14.85
C SER A 549 -52.57 30.86 -14.45
N GLY A 550 -51.64 31.56 -15.10
CA GLY A 550 -51.39 32.99 -14.87
C GLY A 550 -50.27 33.32 -13.88
N GLY A 551 -49.41 32.37 -13.53
CA GLY A 551 -48.10 32.65 -12.89
C GLY A 551 -47.10 33.32 -13.84
N LYS A 552 -45.85 33.53 -13.40
CA LYS A 552 -44.72 34.18 -14.10
C LYS A 552 -43.48 33.28 -14.37
N SER A 553 -43.33 32.16 -13.67
CA SER A 553 -42.23 31.17 -13.64
C SER A 553 -40.76 31.65 -13.75
N SER A 554 -39.77 30.75 -13.72
CA SER A 554 -38.34 31.03 -13.99
C SER A 554 -37.52 29.75 -14.23
N ILE A 555 -36.61 29.78 -15.19
CA ILE A 555 -35.69 28.69 -15.57
C ILE A 555 -34.43 29.27 -16.23
N ALA A 556 -33.25 28.84 -15.80
CA ALA A 556 -31.97 29.30 -16.36
C ALA A 556 -31.23 28.13 -17.02
N PHE A 557 -30.63 28.39 -18.19
CA PHE A 557 -29.83 27.41 -18.92
C PHE A 557 -28.37 27.86 -19.02
N MET A 558 -27.48 26.90 -19.25
CA MET A 558 -26.10 27.12 -19.68
C MET A 558 -25.97 26.64 -21.12
N LEU A 559 -25.56 27.54 -22.03
CA LEU A 559 -25.39 27.28 -23.45
C LEU A 559 -23.89 27.32 -23.78
N LYS A 560 -23.31 26.15 -24.05
CA LYS A 560 -21.94 25.96 -24.49
C LYS A 560 -21.91 25.95 -26.02
N VAL A 561 -21.02 26.72 -26.64
CA VAL A 561 -20.80 26.73 -28.10
C VAL A 561 -19.30 26.70 -28.44
N PRO A 562 -18.88 26.15 -29.60
CA PRO A 562 -17.48 26.13 -30.01
C PRO A 562 -16.86 27.54 -30.13
N PRO A 563 -15.54 27.68 -29.92
CA PRO A 563 -14.86 28.96 -30.05
C PRO A 563 -14.79 29.41 -31.52
N ALA A 564 -14.75 30.73 -31.73
CA ALA A 564 -14.79 31.33 -33.06
C ALA A 564 -13.43 31.38 -33.80
N GLY A 565 -12.31 31.15 -33.09
CA GLY A 565 -10.95 31.23 -33.66
C GLY A 565 -10.57 29.96 -34.41
N GLU A 566 -10.11 30.10 -35.66
CA GLU A 566 -9.87 28.97 -36.57
C GLU A 566 -8.86 27.95 -36.04
N ASN A 567 -7.69 28.38 -35.55
CA ASN A 567 -6.65 27.48 -35.04
C ASN A 567 -7.11 26.65 -33.83
N SER A 568 -7.61 27.31 -32.77
CA SER A 568 -8.07 26.64 -31.56
C SER A 568 -9.23 25.69 -31.86
N LYS A 569 -10.14 26.09 -32.76
CA LYS A 569 -11.21 25.22 -33.27
C LYS A 569 -10.66 23.99 -34.00
N THR A 570 -9.73 24.14 -34.94
CA THR A 570 -9.15 23.01 -35.68
C THR A 570 -8.53 21.95 -34.77
N ILE A 571 -7.82 22.37 -33.71
CA ILE A 571 -7.24 21.45 -32.72
C ILE A 571 -8.35 20.73 -31.94
N LEU A 572 -9.35 21.47 -31.42
CA LEU A 572 -10.47 20.88 -30.68
C LEU A 572 -11.31 19.92 -31.53
N ASP A 573 -11.47 20.19 -32.83
CA ASP A 573 -12.14 19.33 -33.80
C ASP A 573 -11.38 18.02 -34.05
N MET A 574 -10.04 18.05 -34.13
CA MET A 574 -9.17 16.86 -34.22
C MET A 574 -9.19 16.03 -32.93
N MET A 575 -9.24 16.69 -31.77
CA MET A 575 -9.37 16.04 -30.46
C MET A 575 -10.81 15.55 -30.15
N ALA A 576 -11.77 15.86 -31.03
CA ALA A 576 -13.19 15.53 -30.93
C ALA A 576 -13.89 15.94 -29.62
N THR A 577 -13.34 16.90 -28.87
CA THR A 577 -13.77 17.26 -27.50
C THR A 577 -15.26 17.59 -27.40
N PHE A 578 -15.73 18.51 -28.25
CA PHE A 578 -17.14 18.94 -28.28
C PHE A 578 -18.09 17.81 -28.73
N LYS A 579 -17.60 16.87 -29.55
CA LYS A 579 -18.36 15.71 -30.05
C LYS A 579 -18.53 14.64 -28.97
N LYS A 580 -17.48 14.40 -28.17
CA LYS A 580 -17.54 13.56 -26.96
C LYS A 580 -18.59 14.09 -25.98
N GLU A 581 -18.56 15.39 -25.71
CA GLU A 581 -19.46 16.03 -24.75
C GLU A 581 -20.93 16.02 -25.23
N ILE A 582 -21.18 16.27 -26.52
CA ILE A 582 -22.49 16.07 -27.16
C ILE A 582 -22.97 14.63 -26.98
N ALA A 583 -22.14 13.63 -27.27
CA ALA A 583 -22.50 12.23 -27.12
C ALA A 583 -22.80 11.86 -25.65
N MET A 584 -22.03 12.39 -24.70
CA MET A 584 -22.26 12.16 -23.28
C MET A 584 -23.59 12.75 -22.81
N TYR A 585 -23.88 14.02 -23.08
CA TYR A 585 -25.12 14.67 -22.60
C TYR A 585 -26.40 14.28 -23.34
N TYR A 586 -26.33 13.87 -24.61
CA TYR A 586 -27.53 13.61 -25.43
C TYR A 586 -27.77 12.13 -25.79
N ASP A 587 -26.78 11.25 -25.62
CA ASP A 587 -26.92 9.82 -25.87
C ASP A 587 -26.61 9.00 -24.61
N VAL A 588 -25.40 9.09 -24.05
CA VAL A 588 -24.95 8.21 -22.96
C VAL A 588 -25.66 8.48 -21.64
N ILE A 589 -25.54 9.68 -21.07
CA ILE A 589 -26.05 10.00 -19.71
C ILE A 589 -27.55 9.68 -19.56
N PRO A 590 -28.45 10.08 -20.48
CA PRO A 590 -29.87 9.73 -20.38
C PRO A 590 -30.14 8.21 -20.30
N GLN A 591 -29.30 7.38 -20.92
CA GLN A 591 -29.41 5.92 -20.83
C GLN A 591 -28.86 5.38 -19.50
N LEU A 592 -27.83 6.00 -18.92
CA LEU A 592 -27.32 5.64 -17.58
C LEU A 592 -28.35 5.97 -16.50
N GLU A 593 -28.95 7.16 -16.56
CA GLU A 593 -30.01 7.60 -15.63
C GLU A 593 -31.27 6.74 -15.79
N GLN A 594 -31.60 6.31 -17.01
CA GLN A 594 -32.69 5.35 -17.26
C GLN A 594 -32.46 3.99 -16.60
N LEU A 595 -31.24 3.44 -16.62
CA LEU A 595 -30.92 2.17 -15.92
C LEU A 595 -31.18 2.28 -14.42
N TYR A 596 -30.79 3.40 -13.81
CA TYR A 596 -31.04 3.69 -12.39
C TYR A 596 -32.52 3.88 -12.06
N GLN A 597 -33.25 4.61 -12.92
CA GLN A 597 -34.70 4.77 -12.80
C GLN A 597 -35.46 3.44 -12.93
N GLN A 598 -34.95 2.49 -13.72
CA GLN A 598 -35.50 1.13 -13.86
C GLN A 598 -35.14 0.23 -12.67
N ALA A 599 -33.94 0.36 -12.10
CA ALA A 599 -33.52 -0.35 -10.89
C ALA A 599 -34.16 0.19 -9.59
N GLY A 600 -34.87 1.31 -9.67
CA GLY A 600 -35.60 1.91 -8.55
C GLY A 600 -34.79 2.84 -7.65
N GLU A 601 -33.51 3.08 -7.92
CA GLU A 601 -32.71 4.13 -7.24
C GLU A 601 -32.32 5.20 -8.28
N PRO A 602 -33.19 6.20 -8.57
CA PRO A 602 -32.87 7.21 -9.57
C PRO A 602 -31.58 7.97 -9.26
N VAL A 603 -30.76 8.19 -10.29
CA VAL A 603 -29.50 8.93 -10.21
C VAL A 603 -29.51 10.00 -11.29
N ILE A 604 -29.04 11.19 -10.92
CA ILE A 604 -28.68 12.27 -11.84
C ILE A 604 -27.16 12.40 -11.83
N PHE A 605 -26.54 12.49 -13.01
CA PHE A 605 -25.09 12.56 -13.16
C PHE A 605 -24.55 13.98 -13.33
N GLY A 606 -25.27 14.81 -14.06
CA GLY A 606 -24.89 16.18 -14.39
C GLY A 606 -26.12 17.08 -14.54
N PRO A 607 -25.95 18.33 -15.01
CA PRO A 607 -27.08 19.21 -15.33
C PRO A 607 -27.97 18.58 -16.42
N LYS A 608 -29.30 18.74 -16.30
CA LYS A 608 -30.22 18.23 -17.33
C LYS A 608 -29.89 18.84 -18.70
N SER A 609 -29.78 17.99 -19.72
CA SER A 609 -29.58 18.43 -21.11
C SER A 609 -30.91 18.69 -21.83
N TYR A 610 -30.88 19.60 -22.81
CA TYR A 610 -32.05 20.06 -23.56
C TYR A 610 -31.75 20.14 -25.06
N THR A 611 -32.71 19.78 -25.91
CA THR A 611 -32.57 19.78 -27.38
C THR A 611 -33.61 20.69 -28.03
N PHE A 612 -33.19 21.57 -28.94
CA PHE A 612 -34.13 22.33 -29.78
C PHE A 612 -34.78 21.42 -30.84
N GLN A 613 -36.11 21.51 -30.99
CA GLN A 613 -36.86 20.73 -31.99
C GLN A 613 -36.37 20.99 -33.41
N ASN A 614 -36.17 22.28 -33.76
CA ASN A 614 -35.46 22.68 -34.96
C ASN A 614 -33.99 22.89 -34.57
N LYS A 615 -33.12 21.90 -34.82
CA LYS A 615 -31.69 22.06 -34.48
C LYS A 615 -31.04 23.16 -35.35
N PRO A 616 -30.35 24.16 -34.77
CA PRO A 616 -29.53 25.10 -35.55
C PRO A 616 -28.36 24.36 -36.23
N LYS A 617 -27.79 24.96 -37.28
CA LYS A 617 -26.67 24.37 -38.05
C LYS A 617 -25.31 24.40 -37.32
N ALA A 618 -25.22 25.09 -36.18
CA ALA A 618 -24.02 25.15 -35.36
C ALA A 618 -24.10 24.13 -34.22
N ASP A 619 -22.99 23.46 -33.94
CA ASP A 619 -22.87 22.62 -32.76
C ASP A 619 -23.04 23.45 -31.49
N HIS A 620 -23.77 22.90 -30.53
CA HIS A 620 -24.12 23.55 -29.27
C HIS A 620 -24.47 22.48 -28.23
N ILE A 621 -24.34 22.82 -26.95
CA ILE A 621 -24.86 22.01 -25.85
C ILE A 621 -25.67 22.95 -24.95
N LEU A 622 -26.94 22.62 -24.73
CA LEU A 622 -27.84 23.35 -23.85
C LEU A 622 -28.12 22.52 -22.60
N LEU A 623 -27.70 23.03 -21.45
CA LEU A 623 -27.75 22.41 -20.14
C LEU A 623 -28.58 23.26 -19.18
N GLU A 624 -29.00 22.67 -18.07
CA GLU A 624 -29.50 23.40 -16.90
C GLU A 624 -28.39 24.28 -16.29
N ASN A 625 -28.73 25.51 -15.88
CA ASN A 625 -27.84 26.30 -15.03
C ASN A 625 -28.02 25.85 -13.57
N LEU A 626 -26.99 25.24 -13.00
CA LEU A 626 -27.03 24.71 -11.62
C LEU A 626 -26.85 25.80 -10.55
N ARG A 627 -26.38 27.01 -10.91
CA ARG A 627 -26.09 28.09 -9.93
C ARG A 627 -27.35 28.56 -9.16
N PRO A 628 -28.54 28.75 -9.78
CA PRO A 628 -29.77 29.06 -9.06
C PRO A 628 -30.27 27.94 -8.14
N ALA A 629 -29.85 26.69 -8.37
CA ALA A 629 -30.14 25.55 -7.49
C ALA A 629 -29.10 25.41 -6.34
N GLY A 630 -28.20 26.40 -6.17
CA GLY A 630 -27.26 26.46 -5.04
C GLY A 630 -25.98 25.64 -5.21
N TYR A 631 -25.81 24.93 -6.33
CA TYR A 631 -24.60 24.15 -6.60
C TYR A 631 -23.39 25.08 -6.81
N LYS A 632 -22.26 24.68 -6.24
CA LYS A 632 -20.97 25.39 -6.34
C LYS A 632 -19.81 24.39 -6.43
N ASN A 633 -18.72 24.79 -7.08
CA ASN A 633 -17.45 24.04 -7.02
C ASN A 633 -16.79 24.20 -5.64
N ALA A 634 -15.94 23.24 -5.27
CA ALA A 634 -15.04 23.39 -4.13
C ALA A 634 -13.77 24.20 -4.51
N ASP A 635 -13.03 24.66 -3.52
CA ASP A 635 -11.80 25.43 -3.72
C ASP A 635 -10.63 24.51 -4.11
N ARG A 636 -10.26 24.50 -5.40
CA ARG A 636 -9.15 23.68 -5.94
C ARG A 636 -7.79 23.91 -5.29
N LEU A 637 -7.56 25.05 -4.64
CA LEU A 637 -6.29 25.36 -3.97
C LEU A 637 -6.27 24.86 -2.52
N LYS A 638 -7.43 24.68 -1.89
CA LYS A 638 -7.57 23.90 -0.65
C LYS A 638 -7.57 22.39 -0.94
N GLY A 639 -8.15 22.00 -2.07
CA GLY A 639 -8.43 20.61 -2.42
C GLY A 639 -9.65 20.08 -1.66
N LEU A 640 -10.20 18.98 -2.17
CA LEU A 640 -11.36 18.31 -1.58
C LEU A 640 -11.02 17.76 -0.20
N ASN A 641 -11.95 17.89 0.76
CA ASN A 641 -11.86 17.20 2.05
C ASN A 641 -12.25 15.72 1.91
N GLU A 642 -12.16 14.93 2.98
CA GLU A 642 -12.46 13.48 2.95
C GLU A 642 -13.92 13.19 2.59
N ASN A 643 -14.88 13.98 3.06
CA ASN A 643 -16.30 13.79 2.75
C ASN A 643 -16.62 14.19 1.31
N GLU A 644 -16.11 15.34 0.86
CA GLU A 644 -16.21 15.78 -0.55
C GLU A 644 -15.61 14.74 -1.50
N THR A 645 -14.41 14.25 -1.20
CA THR A 645 -13.73 13.22 -2.01
C THR A 645 -14.58 11.95 -2.11
N LYS A 646 -15.15 11.47 -1.00
CA LYS A 646 -16.09 10.33 -1.00
C LYS A 646 -17.32 10.59 -1.87
N HIS A 647 -17.94 11.77 -1.78
CA HIS A 647 -19.10 12.11 -2.60
C HIS A 647 -18.78 12.08 -4.11
N VAL A 648 -17.60 12.56 -4.54
CA VAL A 648 -17.18 12.43 -5.95
C VAL A 648 -16.97 10.96 -6.34
N LEU A 649 -16.27 10.18 -5.50
CA LEU A 649 -16.00 8.77 -5.76
C LEU A 649 -17.29 7.94 -5.85
N ALA A 650 -18.31 8.24 -5.04
CA ALA A 650 -19.63 7.61 -5.13
C ALA A 650 -20.36 7.97 -6.44
N LYS A 651 -20.29 9.23 -6.91
CA LYS A 651 -20.89 9.65 -8.19
C LYS A 651 -20.15 9.06 -9.40
N LEU A 652 -18.81 8.94 -9.34
CA LEU A 652 -18.01 8.18 -10.32
C LEU A 652 -18.35 6.68 -10.31
N ALA A 653 -18.45 6.06 -9.14
CA ALA A 653 -18.83 4.64 -9.01
C ALA A 653 -20.20 4.36 -9.63
N LYS A 654 -21.16 5.29 -9.48
CA LYS A 654 -22.46 5.24 -10.17
C LYS A 654 -22.30 5.29 -11.69
N LEU A 655 -21.50 6.21 -12.20
CA LEU A 655 -21.26 6.42 -13.64
C LEU A 655 -20.62 5.18 -14.27
N HIS A 656 -19.62 4.63 -13.58
CA HIS A 656 -18.84 3.47 -14.00
C HIS A 656 -19.66 2.18 -13.97
N ALA A 657 -20.49 1.97 -12.94
CA ALA A 657 -21.36 0.80 -12.89
C ALA A 657 -22.41 0.79 -14.01
N ALA A 658 -23.08 1.92 -14.24
CA ALA A 658 -24.09 2.01 -15.30
C ALA A 658 -23.47 1.93 -16.69
N SER A 659 -22.29 2.53 -16.92
CA SER A 659 -21.64 2.49 -18.25
C SER A 659 -21.03 1.13 -18.58
N ALA A 660 -20.54 0.39 -17.59
CA ALA A 660 -20.19 -1.01 -17.76
C ALA A 660 -21.43 -1.86 -18.13
N GLN A 661 -22.57 -1.64 -17.46
CA GLN A 661 -23.81 -2.37 -17.78
C GLN A 661 -24.40 -1.98 -19.15
N LEU A 662 -24.38 -0.69 -19.50
CA LEU A 662 -24.85 -0.21 -20.81
C LEU A 662 -23.99 -0.79 -21.95
N TYR A 663 -22.67 -0.87 -21.77
CA TYR A 663 -21.77 -1.51 -22.72
C TYR A 663 -22.09 -2.99 -22.96
N VAL A 664 -22.29 -3.76 -21.88
CA VAL A 664 -22.55 -5.21 -22.01
C VAL A 664 -23.97 -5.50 -22.54
N THR A 665 -24.92 -4.56 -22.38
CA THR A 665 -26.30 -4.72 -22.86
C THR A 665 -26.58 -4.14 -24.25
N LYS A 666 -25.82 -3.13 -24.71
CA LYS A 666 -26.04 -2.47 -26.03
C LYS A 666 -24.83 -2.50 -26.98
N GLY A 667 -23.64 -2.87 -26.50
CA GLY A 667 -22.41 -2.92 -27.28
C GLY A 667 -21.62 -1.61 -27.25
N LEU A 668 -20.87 -1.37 -28.33
CA LEU A 668 -19.91 -0.26 -28.45
C LEU A 668 -20.58 1.12 -28.40
N TYR A 669 -19.92 2.05 -27.69
CA TYR A 669 -20.20 3.48 -27.78
C TYR A 669 -19.76 4.06 -29.13
N THR A 670 -20.20 5.29 -29.42
CA THR A 670 -19.83 5.99 -30.66
C THR A 670 -18.30 6.15 -30.79
N ASP A 671 -17.80 6.13 -32.03
CA ASP A 671 -16.38 6.26 -32.40
C ASP A 671 -15.60 7.30 -31.59
N CYS A 672 -16.19 8.46 -31.32
CA CYS A 672 -15.51 9.56 -30.63
C CYS A 672 -15.23 9.27 -29.15
N LEU A 673 -15.94 8.32 -28.51
CA LEU A 673 -15.75 7.91 -27.13
C LEU A 673 -14.83 6.68 -26.98
N VAL A 674 -14.67 5.87 -28.03
CA VAL A 674 -13.86 4.64 -28.00
C VAL A 674 -12.48 4.76 -28.66
N LYS A 675 -12.28 5.73 -29.56
CA LYS A 675 -10.99 5.90 -30.26
C LYS A 675 -9.95 6.62 -29.39
N PRO A 676 -8.68 6.15 -29.35
CA PRO A 676 -7.57 6.87 -28.73
C PRO A 676 -7.43 8.30 -29.24
N LEU A 677 -7.18 9.23 -28.32
CA LEU A 677 -6.83 10.62 -28.60
C LEU A 677 -5.41 10.72 -29.16
N HIS A 678 -4.49 9.87 -28.70
CA HIS A 678 -3.11 9.78 -29.15
C HIS A 678 -3.00 8.71 -30.26
N ASN A 679 -3.03 9.15 -31.52
CA ASN A 679 -2.95 8.28 -32.71
C ASN A 679 -2.23 9.02 -33.85
N GLU A 680 -1.91 8.35 -34.95
CA GLU A 680 -1.14 8.94 -36.06
C GLU A 680 -1.77 10.19 -36.69
N THR A 681 -3.09 10.37 -36.59
CA THR A 681 -3.79 11.58 -37.06
C THR A 681 -3.53 12.79 -36.17
N THR A 682 -3.31 12.56 -34.86
CA THR A 682 -3.11 13.61 -33.84
C THR A 682 -1.66 13.75 -33.41
N ARG A 683 -0.78 12.79 -33.74
CA ARG A 683 0.68 12.83 -33.52
C ARG A 683 1.30 14.21 -33.81
N PRO A 684 1.00 14.92 -34.92
CA PRO A 684 1.59 16.23 -35.20
C PRO A 684 1.26 17.32 -34.16
N ILE A 685 0.16 17.19 -33.41
CA ILE A 685 -0.21 18.11 -32.31
C ILE A 685 0.73 17.87 -31.12
N PHE A 686 0.96 16.61 -30.76
CA PHE A 686 1.79 16.22 -29.61
C PHE A 686 3.29 16.30 -29.91
N GLU A 687 3.70 16.15 -31.16
CA GLU A 687 5.09 16.36 -31.61
C GLU A 687 5.38 17.81 -32.01
N SER A 688 4.43 18.74 -31.83
CA SER A 688 4.62 20.17 -32.07
C SER A 688 5.75 20.76 -31.20
N GLU A 689 6.36 21.85 -31.68
CA GLU A 689 7.39 22.59 -30.92
C GLU A 689 6.81 23.19 -29.62
N GLN A 690 5.52 23.54 -29.65
CA GLN A 690 4.75 24.05 -28.52
C GLN A 690 4.63 22.98 -27.42
N ASN A 691 4.22 21.76 -27.78
CA ASN A 691 4.08 20.67 -26.83
C ASN A 691 5.45 20.15 -26.34
N ARG A 692 6.47 20.09 -27.21
CA ARG A 692 7.85 19.78 -26.79
C ARG A 692 8.35 20.78 -25.74
N SER A 693 8.24 22.09 -26.00
CA SER A 693 8.60 23.13 -25.03
C SER A 693 7.83 23.03 -23.70
N PHE A 694 6.60 22.52 -23.71
CA PHE A 694 5.82 22.28 -22.49
C PHE A 694 6.37 21.08 -21.70
N MET A 695 6.68 19.96 -22.37
CA MET A 695 7.22 18.75 -21.72
C MET A 695 8.68 18.91 -21.28
N ASP A 696 9.49 19.68 -22.00
CA ASP A 696 10.88 19.99 -21.61
C ASP A 696 10.90 20.82 -20.32
N LEU A 697 10.05 21.84 -20.18
CA LEU A 697 9.92 22.62 -18.94
C LEU A 697 9.37 21.80 -17.77
N ALA A 698 8.51 20.80 -18.03
CA ALA A 698 8.06 19.85 -17.01
C ALA A 698 9.21 18.93 -16.55
N ALA A 699 10.07 18.49 -17.49
CA ALA A 699 11.25 17.68 -17.19
C ALA A 699 12.31 18.46 -16.39
N GLU A 700 12.64 19.69 -16.82
CA GLU A 700 13.55 20.60 -16.10
C GLU A 700 13.10 20.84 -14.65
N ALA A 701 11.79 21.05 -14.42
CA ALA A 701 11.27 21.22 -13.07
C ALA A 701 11.45 19.96 -12.22
N VAL A 702 11.17 18.78 -12.77
CA VAL A 702 11.35 17.49 -12.08
C VAL A 702 12.80 17.20 -11.70
N GLU A 703 13.77 17.56 -12.54
CA GLU A 703 15.19 17.45 -12.23
C GLU A 703 15.57 18.31 -11.01
N ASN A 704 14.91 19.45 -10.81
CA ASN A 704 15.11 20.39 -9.69
C ASN A 704 14.27 20.08 -8.43
N PHE A 705 13.47 19.02 -8.39
CA PHE A 705 12.69 18.64 -7.20
C PHE A 705 13.53 17.84 -6.19
N LYS A 706 13.27 18.02 -4.89
CA LYS A 706 13.97 17.27 -3.84
C LYS A 706 13.70 15.76 -3.95
N GLY A 707 14.76 14.95 -3.95
CA GLY A 707 14.66 13.50 -4.13
C GLY A 707 14.72 13.05 -5.59
N SER A 708 14.89 13.97 -6.55
CA SER A 708 15.00 13.66 -7.99
C SER A 708 16.14 12.68 -8.29
N GLU A 709 17.16 12.59 -7.44
CA GLU A 709 18.22 11.58 -7.55
C GLU A 709 17.73 10.13 -7.43
N VAL A 710 16.50 9.89 -6.96
CA VAL A 710 15.89 8.56 -6.78
C VAL A 710 14.83 8.23 -7.85
N TYR A 711 14.27 9.24 -8.54
CA TYR A 711 13.14 9.06 -9.47
C TYR A 711 13.17 9.91 -10.75
N GLY A 712 13.95 11.00 -10.80
CA GLY A 712 13.88 12.04 -11.81
C GLY A 712 14.09 11.51 -13.23
N GLU A 713 15.16 10.74 -13.44
CA GLU A 713 15.48 10.13 -14.75
C GLU A 713 14.30 9.32 -15.32
N LYS A 714 13.61 8.52 -14.48
CA LYS A 714 12.43 7.74 -14.90
C LYS A 714 11.29 8.63 -15.36
N VAL A 715 10.97 9.67 -14.58
CA VAL A 715 9.91 10.64 -14.92
C VAL A 715 10.27 11.38 -16.21
N VAL A 716 11.51 11.85 -16.34
CA VAL A 716 12.01 12.55 -17.53
C VAL A 716 11.99 11.64 -18.77
N LYS A 717 12.34 10.34 -18.65
CA LYS A 717 12.15 9.34 -19.70
C LYS A 717 10.67 9.26 -20.12
N ILE A 718 9.75 9.17 -19.17
CA ILE A 718 8.31 9.09 -19.46
C ILE A 718 7.80 10.35 -20.17
N LEU A 719 8.19 11.54 -19.70
CA LEU A 719 7.78 12.82 -20.32
C LEU A 719 8.29 12.96 -21.76
N ARG A 720 9.54 12.59 -22.02
CA ARG A 720 10.12 12.63 -23.38
C ARG A 720 9.55 11.57 -24.33
N ASN A 721 8.84 10.57 -23.83
CA ASN A 721 8.19 9.50 -24.62
C ASN A 721 6.66 9.48 -24.47
N LEU A 722 6.05 10.56 -23.95
CA LEU A 722 4.68 10.52 -23.41
C LEU A 722 3.64 10.04 -24.42
N PHE A 723 3.74 10.46 -25.69
CA PHE A 723 2.83 10.06 -26.77
C PHE A 723 2.83 8.54 -27.00
N GLU A 724 4.00 7.89 -27.00
CA GLU A 724 4.13 6.43 -27.21
C GLU A 724 3.73 5.60 -25.98
N ILE A 725 3.46 6.26 -24.86
CA ILE A 725 3.00 5.66 -23.61
C ILE A 725 1.48 5.84 -23.47
N THR A 726 0.94 7.01 -23.85
CA THR A 726 -0.50 7.29 -23.86
C THR A 726 -1.22 6.63 -25.04
N SER A 727 -0.63 6.56 -26.23
CA SER A 727 -1.21 5.87 -27.39
C SER A 727 -1.50 4.39 -27.13
N LYS A 728 -0.66 3.74 -26.30
CA LYS A 728 -0.87 2.37 -25.82
C LYS A 728 -1.93 2.31 -24.72
N ALA A 729 -1.85 3.19 -23.71
CA ALA A 729 -2.75 3.19 -22.56
C ALA A 729 -4.20 3.60 -22.88
N GLU A 730 -4.43 4.26 -24.00
CA GLU A 730 -5.77 4.61 -24.50
C GLU A 730 -6.47 3.46 -25.26
N ILE A 731 -5.78 2.34 -25.50
CA ILE A 731 -6.35 1.14 -26.11
C ILE A 731 -6.84 0.21 -25.00
N TYR A 732 -8.16 -0.02 -24.92
CA TYR A 732 -8.76 -0.93 -23.94
C TYR A 732 -8.73 -2.39 -24.44
N ASP A 733 -8.59 -3.37 -23.54
CA ASP A 733 -8.87 -4.79 -23.83
C ASP A 733 -10.34 -5.11 -23.47
N ASP A 734 -11.10 -5.67 -24.41
CA ASP A 734 -12.54 -5.96 -24.27
C ASP A 734 -12.89 -7.07 -23.26
N LYS A 735 -11.87 -7.82 -22.80
CA LYS A 735 -11.93 -8.85 -21.76
C LYS A 735 -11.79 -8.27 -20.36
N GLU A 736 -11.14 -7.11 -20.21
CA GLU A 736 -11.01 -6.42 -18.91
C GLU A 736 -12.28 -5.65 -18.52
N PHE A 737 -12.37 -5.26 -17.25
CA PHE A 737 -13.46 -4.44 -16.73
C PHE A 737 -13.28 -2.98 -17.13
N ASN A 738 -14.04 -2.55 -18.13
CA ASN A 738 -13.99 -1.20 -18.70
C ASN A 738 -15.28 -0.41 -18.43
N VAL A 739 -15.12 0.91 -18.35
CA VAL A 739 -16.14 1.88 -17.93
C VAL A 739 -16.09 3.11 -18.86
N MET A 740 -17.17 3.88 -18.94
CA MET A 740 -17.10 5.22 -19.52
C MET A 740 -16.54 6.17 -18.47
N ASN A 741 -15.26 6.51 -18.59
CA ASN A 741 -14.62 7.52 -17.76
C ASN A 741 -15.16 8.91 -18.11
N HIS A 742 -15.14 9.82 -17.14
CA HIS A 742 -15.23 11.26 -17.35
C HIS A 742 -14.00 11.79 -18.10
N GLY A 743 -12.82 11.23 -17.85
CA GLY A 743 -11.54 11.57 -18.49
C GLY A 743 -10.95 12.93 -18.06
N ASP A 744 -11.64 13.66 -17.19
CA ASP A 744 -11.31 15.02 -16.72
C ASP A 744 -11.94 15.27 -15.33
N CYS A 745 -11.97 14.25 -14.45
CA CYS A 745 -12.64 14.37 -13.14
C CYS A 745 -11.70 15.02 -12.10
N TRP A 746 -11.77 16.35 -11.99
CA TRP A 746 -11.06 17.14 -10.97
C TRP A 746 -11.97 18.18 -10.31
N THR A 747 -11.49 18.87 -9.27
CA THR A 747 -12.29 19.78 -8.41
C THR A 747 -13.19 20.78 -9.15
N ASN A 748 -12.75 21.35 -10.28
CA ASN A 748 -13.56 22.31 -11.04
C ASN A 748 -14.66 21.64 -11.90
N ASN A 749 -14.52 20.36 -12.21
CA ASN A 749 -15.49 19.58 -12.99
C ASN A 749 -16.52 18.86 -12.09
N VAL A 750 -16.53 19.19 -10.79
CA VAL A 750 -17.50 18.70 -9.80
C VAL A 750 -18.17 19.88 -9.10
N MET A 751 -19.50 19.86 -9.04
CA MET A 751 -20.31 20.82 -8.29
C MET A 751 -21.08 20.13 -7.15
N PHE A 752 -21.04 20.72 -5.96
CA PHE A 752 -21.72 20.23 -4.77
C PHE A 752 -22.90 21.13 -4.40
N ALA A 753 -24.03 20.53 -4.04
CA ALA A 753 -25.12 21.20 -3.32
C ALA A 753 -25.01 20.87 -1.82
N TYR A 754 -25.31 21.85 -0.97
CA TYR A 754 -25.19 21.73 0.48
C TYR A 754 -26.50 22.17 1.17
N ASP A 755 -26.79 21.61 2.34
CA ASP A 755 -27.91 22.03 3.19
C ASP A 755 -27.59 23.29 4.04
N SER A 756 -28.51 23.64 4.94
CA SER A 756 -28.35 24.77 5.88
C SER A 756 -27.34 24.52 7.01
N GLN A 757 -26.83 23.30 7.16
CA GLN A 757 -25.86 22.87 8.17
C GLN A 757 -24.45 22.85 7.57
N GLY A 758 -24.34 22.74 6.24
CA GLY A 758 -23.09 22.64 5.49
C GLY A 758 -22.75 21.22 5.05
N GLU A 759 -23.68 20.27 5.17
CA GLU A 759 -23.51 18.89 4.69
C GLU A 759 -23.90 18.77 3.21
N ILE A 760 -23.26 17.84 2.50
CA ILE A 760 -23.43 17.66 1.06
C ILE A 760 -24.72 16.86 0.77
N ILE A 761 -25.66 17.46 0.05
CA ILE A 761 -26.95 16.83 -0.31
C ILE A 761 -26.96 16.25 -1.73
N ASP A 762 -26.17 16.79 -2.66
CA ASP A 762 -25.89 16.15 -3.97
C ASP A 762 -24.55 16.63 -4.56
N THR A 763 -24.08 15.94 -5.59
CA THR A 763 -22.78 16.13 -6.24
C THR A 763 -22.92 15.82 -7.73
N LEU A 764 -22.77 16.82 -8.60
CA LEU A 764 -22.94 16.68 -10.05
C LEU A 764 -21.60 16.85 -10.78
N LEU A 765 -21.44 16.09 -11.87
CA LEU A 765 -20.28 16.10 -12.76
C LEU A 765 -20.57 16.98 -13.98
N ILE A 766 -19.57 17.73 -14.44
CA ILE A 766 -19.68 18.66 -15.59
C ILE A 766 -18.45 18.59 -16.50
N ASP A 767 -18.60 19.01 -17.75
CA ASP A 767 -17.52 19.08 -18.76
C ASP A 767 -16.91 17.71 -19.15
N PHE A 768 -17.78 16.82 -19.65
CA PHE A 768 -17.42 15.48 -20.16
C PHE A 768 -16.60 15.48 -21.48
N GLN A 769 -15.90 16.58 -21.80
CA GLN A 769 -15.17 16.79 -23.06
C GLN A 769 -14.03 15.79 -23.33
N ARG A 770 -13.56 15.07 -22.30
CA ARG A 770 -12.50 14.05 -22.42
C ARG A 770 -12.99 12.61 -22.39
N SER A 771 -14.28 12.35 -22.12
CA SER A 771 -14.80 11.00 -21.85
C SER A 771 -14.30 9.93 -22.81
N ASN A 772 -13.96 8.77 -22.25
CA ASN A 772 -13.37 7.64 -22.97
C ASN A 772 -13.73 6.31 -22.31
N PHE A 773 -14.05 5.30 -23.14
CA PHE A 773 -14.31 3.95 -22.67
C PHE A 773 -12.98 3.20 -22.44
N ASN A 774 -12.63 2.94 -21.18
CA ASN A 774 -11.34 2.38 -20.77
C ASN A 774 -11.40 1.86 -19.32
N THR A 775 -10.27 1.43 -18.75
CA THR A 775 -10.09 1.09 -17.33
C THR A 775 -10.62 2.19 -16.39
N PRO A 776 -11.22 1.85 -15.23
CA PRO A 776 -11.55 2.83 -14.19
C PRO A 776 -10.31 3.44 -13.52
N ALA A 777 -9.11 2.89 -13.76
CA ALA A 777 -7.86 3.44 -13.21
C ALA A 777 -7.57 4.87 -13.71
N LEU A 778 -8.09 5.25 -14.88
CA LEU A 778 -7.94 6.60 -15.46
C LEU A 778 -8.53 7.66 -14.52
N ASP A 779 -9.86 7.66 -14.32
CA ASP A 779 -10.53 8.65 -13.46
C ASP A 779 -10.09 8.55 -11.98
N LEU A 780 -9.73 7.35 -11.50
CA LEU A 780 -9.25 7.17 -10.13
C LEU A 780 -7.90 7.87 -9.88
N TYR A 781 -6.93 7.69 -10.77
CA TYR A 781 -5.68 8.44 -10.67
C TYR A 781 -5.87 9.93 -10.95
N TYR A 782 -6.71 10.28 -11.92
CA TYR A 782 -7.02 11.67 -12.29
C TYR A 782 -7.56 12.44 -11.09
N LEU A 783 -8.61 11.92 -10.44
CA LEU A 783 -9.22 12.57 -9.28
C LEU A 783 -8.29 12.56 -8.07
N LEU A 784 -7.77 11.40 -7.66
CA LEU A 784 -7.09 11.27 -6.37
C LEU A 784 -5.72 11.97 -6.34
N LEU A 785 -4.98 11.99 -7.46
CA LEU A 785 -3.70 12.71 -7.50
C LEU A 785 -3.90 14.22 -7.72
N SER A 786 -4.92 14.66 -8.46
CA SER A 786 -5.20 16.10 -8.61
C SER A 786 -5.85 16.73 -7.37
N SER A 787 -6.97 16.19 -6.88
CA SER A 787 -8.03 17.00 -6.26
C SER A 787 -8.16 16.95 -4.73
N PRO A 788 -7.96 15.83 -4.01
CA PRO A 788 -7.92 15.82 -2.54
C PRO A 788 -6.86 16.76 -1.95
N ASN A 789 -7.13 17.31 -0.76
CA ASN A 789 -6.14 18.07 0.01
C ASN A 789 -4.86 17.23 0.23
N PHE A 790 -3.69 17.88 0.20
CA PHE A 790 -2.35 17.29 0.33
C PHE A 790 -2.26 16.27 1.48
N ASP A 791 -2.73 16.65 2.68
CA ASP A 791 -2.56 15.85 3.90
C ASP A 791 -3.33 14.52 3.89
N ILE A 792 -4.36 14.39 3.05
CA ILE A 792 -5.14 13.14 2.88
C ILE A 792 -4.84 12.42 1.56
N LYS A 793 -4.17 13.09 0.61
CA LYS A 793 -3.99 12.64 -0.78
C LYS A 793 -3.31 11.28 -0.90
N LEU A 794 -2.27 11.04 -0.10
CA LEU A 794 -1.52 9.78 -0.08
C LEU A 794 -1.91 8.92 1.12
N ASP A 795 -1.99 9.50 2.31
CA ASP A 795 -2.34 8.82 3.57
C ASP A 795 -3.73 8.16 3.57
N ARG A 796 -4.66 8.63 2.71
CA ARG A 796 -5.98 8.01 2.49
C ARG A 796 -6.15 7.40 1.10
N PHE A 797 -5.11 7.29 0.27
CA PHE A 797 -5.22 6.81 -1.11
C PHE A 797 -5.88 5.42 -1.19
N ASP A 798 -5.31 4.42 -0.50
CA ASP A 798 -5.84 3.05 -0.46
C ASP A 798 -7.26 3.00 0.17
N TYR A 799 -7.55 3.88 1.14
CA TYR A 799 -8.90 4.03 1.70
C TYR A 799 -9.92 4.53 0.67
N PHE A 800 -9.55 5.51 -0.15
CA PHE A 800 -10.41 6.04 -1.21
C PHE A 800 -10.66 5.02 -2.33
N ILE A 801 -9.65 4.22 -2.70
CA ILE A 801 -9.83 3.11 -3.66
C ILE A 801 -10.85 2.08 -3.14
N ARG A 802 -10.76 1.68 -1.86
CA ARG A 802 -11.79 0.82 -1.23
C ARG A 802 -13.16 1.46 -1.16
N TYR A 803 -13.26 2.75 -0.83
CA TYR A 803 -14.54 3.43 -0.75
C TYR A 803 -15.24 3.46 -2.11
N TYR A 804 -14.52 3.86 -3.16
CA TYR A 804 -15.00 3.77 -4.54
C TYR A 804 -15.39 2.34 -4.93
N HIS A 805 -14.56 1.35 -4.59
CA HIS A 805 -14.82 -0.05 -4.92
C HIS A 805 -16.10 -0.57 -4.26
N SER A 806 -16.32 -0.23 -2.98
CA SER A 806 -17.53 -0.62 -2.23
C SER A 806 -18.79 -0.09 -2.91
N GLU A 807 -18.76 1.18 -3.33
CA GLU A 807 -19.85 1.81 -4.07
C GLU A 807 -20.01 1.20 -5.48
N LEU A 808 -18.92 1.00 -6.23
CA LEU A 808 -18.95 0.37 -7.56
C LEU A 808 -19.57 -1.04 -7.49
N GLN A 809 -19.17 -1.82 -6.49
CA GLN A 809 -19.69 -3.16 -6.24
C GLN A 809 -21.17 -3.13 -5.87
N ARG A 810 -21.62 -2.14 -5.07
CA ARG A 810 -23.04 -1.91 -4.74
C ARG A 810 -23.87 -1.65 -6.01
N TYR A 811 -23.40 -0.77 -6.89
CA TYR A 811 -24.14 -0.39 -8.09
C TYR A 811 -24.11 -1.44 -9.20
N LEU A 812 -22.99 -2.14 -9.42
CA LEU A 812 -22.93 -3.25 -10.38
C LEU A 812 -23.90 -4.37 -9.99
N LYS A 813 -24.08 -4.64 -8.69
CA LYS A 813 -25.10 -5.57 -8.17
C LYS A 813 -26.52 -5.04 -8.40
N LEU A 814 -26.80 -3.79 -8.01
CA LEU A 814 -28.11 -3.14 -8.20
C LEU A 814 -28.57 -3.15 -9.66
N LEU A 815 -27.67 -2.88 -10.60
CA LEU A 815 -27.95 -2.82 -12.04
C LEU A 815 -27.92 -4.20 -12.73
N ASN A 816 -27.70 -5.29 -11.99
CA ASN A 816 -27.60 -6.67 -12.49
C ASN A 816 -26.52 -6.86 -13.56
N TYR A 817 -25.29 -6.40 -13.29
CA TYR A 817 -24.15 -6.58 -14.19
C TYR A 817 -23.82 -8.08 -14.40
N PRO A 818 -23.78 -8.59 -15.66
CA PRO A 818 -23.73 -10.03 -15.92
C PRO A 818 -22.31 -10.61 -16.10
N ARG A 819 -21.26 -9.79 -16.08
CA ARG A 819 -19.86 -10.25 -16.06
C ARG A 819 -19.32 -10.28 -14.62
N HIS A 820 -18.11 -10.80 -14.45
CA HIS A 820 -17.38 -10.74 -13.17
C HIS A 820 -17.29 -9.30 -12.65
N ILE A 821 -17.64 -9.10 -11.37
CA ILE A 821 -17.50 -7.82 -10.68
C ILE A 821 -16.11 -7.82 -10.02
N PRO A 822 -15.19 -6.90 -10.37
CA PRO A 822 -13.85 -6.89 -9.80
C PRO A 822 -13.88 -6.81 -8.27
N THR A 823 -13.03 -7.61 -7.63
CA THR A 823 -12.68 -7.45 -6.22
C THR A 823 -11.79 -6.22 -6.01
N LEU A 824 -11.70 -5.71 -4.77
CA LEU A 824 -10.78 -4.62 -4.43
C LEU A 824 -9.31 -4.98 -4.76
N ARG A 825 -8.97 -6.26 -4.59
CA ARG A 825 -7.70 -6.86 -4.97
C ARG A 825 -7.42 -6.69 -6.47
N GLU A 826 -8.39 -7.00 -7.32
CA GLU A 826 -8.28 -6.82 -8.78
C GLU A 826 -8.27 -5.33 -9.17
N LEU A 827 -9.01 -4.46 -8.49
CA LEU A 827 -8.94 -3.02 -8.76
C LEU A 827 -7.55 -2.43 -8.42
N HIS A 828 -6.91 -2.87 -7.33
CA HIS A 828 -5.52 -2.51 -7.05
C HIS A 828 -4.55 -3.03 -8.12
N ILE A 829 -4.78 -4.23 -8.68
CA ILE A 829 -4.02 -4.75 -9.82
C ILE A 829 -4.24 -3.87 -11.07
N MET A 830 -5.48 -3.46 -11.37
CA MET A 830 -5.78 -2.58 -12.50
C MET A 830 -5.09 -1.21 -12.36
N LEU A 831 -4.98 -0.67 -11.15
CA LEU A 831 -4.22 0.55 -10.86
C LEU A 831 -2.70 0.34 -11.06
N LEU A 832 -2.14 -0.80 -10.67
CA LEU A 832 -0.73 -1.13 -10.90
C LEU A 832 -0.41 -1.33 -12.39
N ASN A 833 -1.32 -1.95 -13.14
CA ASN A 833 -1.19 -2.20 -14.58
C ASN A 833 -1.34 -0.93 -15.45
N ASN A 834 -1.91 0.16 -14.90
CA ASN A 834 -2.20 1.39 -15.64
C ASN A 834 -1.45 2.63 -15.08
N PRO A 835 -0.11 2.60 -14.98
CA PRO A 835 0.69 3.67 -14.35
C PRO A 835 0.66 4.99 -15.12
N THR A 836 0.43 4.96 -16.44
CA THR A 836 0.39 6.13 -17.32
C THR A 836 -0.50 7.24 -16.77
N TRP A 837 -1.68 6.90 -16.26
CA TRP A 837 -2.66 7.85 -15.73
C TRP A 837 -2.19 8.54 -14.44
N ALA A 838 -1.42 7.83 -13.61
CA ALA A 838 -0.80 8.39 -12.42
C ALA A 838 0.27 9.44 -12.78
N VAL A 839 1.15 9.12 -13.74
CA VAL A 839 2.27 9.99 -14.13
C VAL A 839 1.79 11.19 -14.94
N THR A 840 0.88 11.01 -15.90
CA THR A 840 0.28 12.10 -16.69
C THR A 840 -0.47 13.10 -15.82
N THR A 841 -1.30 12.64 -14.88
CA THR A 841 -2.02 13.52 -13.93
C THR A 841 -1.04 14.32 -13.06
N THR A 842 -0.01 13.66 -12.53
CA THR A 842 1.00 14.31 -11.66
C THR A 842 1.83 15.34 -12.42
N SER A 843 2.21 15.05 -13.67
CA SER A 843 3.14 15.87 -14.45
C SER A 843 2.49 17.01 -15.24
N THR A 844 1.26 16.84 -15.71
CA THR A 844 0.59 17.84 -16.57
C THR A 844 -0.58 18.49 -15.84
N VAL A 845 -1.65 17.72 -15.57
CA VAL A 845 -2.90 18.20 -14.97
C VAL A 845 -2.66 18.95 -13.67
N MET A 846 -1.94 18.35 -12.72
CA MET A 846 -1.76 18.90 -11.37
C MET A 846 -1.02 20.27 -11.37
N SER A 847 -0.22 20.57 -12.39
CA SER A 847 0.44 21.88 -12.51
C SER A 847 -0.58 23.01 -12.69
N ALA A 848 -1.62 22.79 -13.50
CA ALA A 848 -2.72 23.74 -13.71
C ALA A 848 -3.68 23.77 -12.51
N VAL A 849 -4.03 22.59 -11.96
CA VAL A 849 -4.94 22.48 -10.79
C VAL A 849 -4.42 23.25 -9.58
N LEU A 850 -3.10 23.32 -9.39
CA LEU A 850 -2.45 24.00 -8.26
C LEU A 850 -1.94 25.42 -8.56
N LEU A 851 -2.10 25.93 -9.80
CA LEU A 851 -1.67 27.28 -10.18
C LEU A 851 -2.61 28.35 -9.61
N GLU A 852 -2.07 29.37 -8.93
CA GLU A 852 -2.84 30.53 -8.47
C GLU A 852 -3.49 31.30 -9.65
N PRO A 853 -4.69 31.92 -9.49
CA PRO A 853 -5.35 32.66 -10.57
C PRO A 853 -4.46 33.71 -11.23
N THR A 854 -4.49 33.78 -12.56
CA THR A 854 -3.64 34.67 -13.37
C THR A 854 -4.42 35.24 -14.55
N GLU A 855 -4.40 36.57 -14.71
CA GLU A 855 -5.21 37.31 -15.68
C GLU A 855 -4.97 36.93 -17.15
N ASN A 856 -3.78 36.37 -17.44
CA ASN A 856 -3.37 35.95 -18.79
C ASN A 856 -3.43 34.43 -19.02
N ALA A 857 -4.17 33.68 -18.20
CA ALA A 857 -4.34 32.25 -18.41
C ALA A 857 -5.25 31.95 -19.62
N SER A 858 -4.67 31.39 -20.70
CA SER A 858 -5.41 30.85 -21.86
C SER A 858 -4.68 29.63 -22.46
N ILE A 859 -5.33 28.88 -23.36
CA ILE A 859 -4.66 27.78 -24.08
C ILE A 859 -3.58 28.32 -25.01
N GLU A 860 -3.84 29.45 -25.65
CA GLU A 860 -2.89 30.16 -26.52
C GLU A 860 -1.64 30.57 -25.73
N THR A 861 -1.81 31.06 -24.50
CA THR A 861 -0.68 31.40 -23.61
C THR A 861 0.03 30.14 -23.10
N MET A 862 -0.70 29.11 -22.69
CA MET A 862 -0.12 27.85 -22.19
C MET A 862 0.68 27.09 -23.25
N MET A 863 0.22 27.11 -24.50
CA MET A 863 0.92 26.53 -25.66
C MET A 863 1.88 27.52 -26.35
N GLY A 864 1.95 28.77 -25.89
CA GLY A 864 2.79 29.81 -26.48
C GLY A 864 4.28 29.54 -26.35
N ASN A 865 5.03 29.74 -27.44
CA ASN A 865 6.51 29.73 -27.45
C ASN A 865 7.12 31.15 -27.49
N ASP A 866 6.29 32.17 -27.28
CA ASP A 866 6.74 33.54 -27.05
C ASP A 866 7.20 33.76 -25.58
N GLU A 867 7.63 34.97 -25.28
CA GLU A 867 8.14 35.34 -23.95
C GLU A 867 7.05 35.44 -22.88
N GLU A 868 5.76 35.35 -23.23
CA GLU A 868 4.66 35.32 -22.28
C GLU A 868 4.29 33.87 -21.95
N GLY A 869 4.10 33.03 -22.96
CA GLY A 869 3.83 31.60 -22.80
C GLY A 869 4.96 30.82 -22.13
N LYS A 870 6.24 31.17 -22.40
CA LYS A 870 7.38 30.63 -21.63
C LYS A 870 7.27 30.95 -20.14
N LYS A 871 6.95 32.21 -19.79
CA LYS A 871 6.81 32.63 -18.39
C LYS A 871 5.59 32.00 -17.72
N PHE A 872 4.51 31.76 -18.47
CA PHE A 872 3.35 31.03 -17.98
C PHE A 872 3.68 29.55 -17.71
N LYS A 873 4.34 28.86 -18.65
CA LYS A 873 4.84 27.48 -18.45
C LYS A 873 5.83 27.38 -17.27
N GLN A 874 6.72 28.36 -17.11
CA GLN A 874 7.60 28.44 -15.94
C GLN A 874 6.83 28.61 -14.63
N LYS A 875 5.74 29.41 -14.59
CA LYS A 875 4.86 29.54 -13.41
C LYS A 875 4.14 28.23 -13.08
N LEU A 876 3.66 27.48 -14.08
CA LEU A 876 3.00 26.18 -13.87
C LEU A 876 3.91 25.20 -13.10
N PHE A 877 5.14 24.99 -13.58
CA PHE A 877 6.01 23.93 -13.05
C PHE A 877 6.91 24.35 -11.88
N ASN A 878 7.24 25.64 -11.73
CA ASN A 878 8.07 26.13 -10.61
C ASN A 878 7.26 26.60 -9.39
N ASN A 879 5.94 26.53 -9.45
CA ASN A 879 5.02 26.79 -8.35
C ASN A 879 5.35 25.92 -7.10
N ASP A 880 5.59 26.55 -5.96
CA ASP A 880 5.93 25.85 -4.71
C ASP A 880 4.83 24.88 -4.24
N ARG A 881 3.55 25.18 -4.50
CA ARG A 881 2.42 24.29 -4.21
C ARG A 881 2.50 23.02 -5.06
N TYR A 882 2.84 23.15 -6.34
CA TYR A 882 3.04 22.04 -7.26
C TYR A 882 4.29 21.22 -6.88
N ARG A 883 5.45 21.88 -6.65
CA ARG A 883 6.68 21.23 -6.18
C ARG A 883 6.44 20.39 -4.91
N LYS A 884 5.79 20.96 -3.89
CA LYS A 884 5.46 20.25 -2.64
C LYS A 884 4.67 18.97 -2.89
N HIS A 885 3.72 18.99 -3.82
CA HIS A 885 2.94 17.80 -4.18
C HIS A 885 3.80 16.76 -4.93
N CYS A 886 4.58 17.19 -5.92
CA CYS A 886 5.46 16.31 -6.69
C CYS A 886 6.54 15.63 -5.83
N GLU A 887 7.16 16.35 -4.89
CA GLU A 887 8.16 15.81 -3.94
C GLU A 887 7.59 14.73 -3.00
N ALA A 888 6.27 14.65 -2.83
CA ALA A 888 5.59 13.56 -2.11
C ALA A 888 5.10 12.45 -3.05
N ILE A 889 4.52 12.82 -4.20
CA ILE A 889 3.87 11.88 -5.12
C ILE A 889 4.90 11.05 -5.92
N TYR A 890 5.98 11.64 -6.44
CA TYR A 890 6.93 10.86 -7.23
C TYR A 890 7.65 9.74 -6.44
N PRO A 891 8.08 9.95 -5.18
CA PRO A 891 8.53 8.84 -4.33
C PRO A 891 7.45 7.77 -4.09
N PHE A 892 6.20 8.16 -3.89
CA PHE A 892 5.06 7.23 -3.74
C PHE A 892 4.85 6.38 -5.01
N LEU A 893 4.89 7.00 -6.21
CA LEU A 893 4.80 6.30 -7.50
C LEU A 893 5.99 5.36 -7.72
N ASN A 894 7.23 5.84 -7.48
CA ASN A 894 8.46 5.04 -7.61
C ASN A 894 8.47 3.83 -6.68
N SER A 895 7.97 3.98 -5.44
CA SER A 895 7.87 2.88 -4.47
C SER A 895 6.94 1.74 -4.91
N ARG A 896 5.95 2.04 -5.77
CA ARG A 896 4.97 1.10 -6.35
C ARG A 896 5.40 0.53 -7.70
N GLY A 897 6.52 0.99 -8.27
CA GLY A 897 6.92 0.64 -9.64
C GLY A 897 6.14 1.37 -10.73
N LEU A 898 5.34 2.39 -10.39
CA LEU A 898 4.51 3.16 -11.33
C LEU A 898 5.32 4.12 -12.22
N LEU A 899 6.65 4.14 -12.08
CA LEU A 899 7.59 4.84 -12.96
C LEU A 899 8.41 3.87 -13.84
N ASP A 900 8.21 2.55 -13.69
CA ASP A 900 8.93 1.51 -14.43
C ASP A 900 8.15 1.11 -15.71
N ILE A 901 7.90 2.12 -16.55
CA ILE A 901 7.20 2.01 -17.83
C ILE A 901 8.22 1.73 -18.96
N ASP A 902 7.93 0.70 -19.76
CA ASP A 902 8.78 0.21 -20.87
C ASP A 902 8.75 1.14 -22.10
#